data_AF-A0A9D2VK28-F1
#
_entry.id   AF-A0A9D2VK28-F1
#
_cell.length_a   1.000
_cell.length_b   1.000
_cell.length_c   1.000
_cell.angle_alpha   90.00
_cell.angle_beta   90.00
_cell.angle_gamma   90.00
#
_symmetry.space_group_name_H-M   'P 1'
#
loop_
_entity.id
_entity.type
_entity.pdbx_description
1 polymer ?
#
loop_
_entity_poly.entity_id
_entity_poly.type
_entity_poly.pdbx_seq_one_letter_code
_entity_poly.pdbx_strand_id
1 'polypeptide(L)'
;MAGNPLVFHQVEASIDCLVEQTIKNPPQLDARDAKVVRAAQAREGEVWSPQLLPYESWAARQGDAETEAGGTDGDLLVVGALGMGISDAEREALLTRAARHAAGSAAVPAARGRMEDGLRGAVEVRQDVDGYALSGFDLRRFAQAVGSDDGLVVTLPAFVDGVPVVRIAAEAFARRLVQGVGVRLLVVPDTVERIAANAFLALSAGHIHLGRGVRVLGEQPCDLAGVSPRLKRRAFSVDAGNDCFQARDGSLFSDGGATLLFLSSPYPARVALPEGVERVGAAAFAAGCEPPRIVSCGSGLAHVGSKAWDDAVWLCPKDAPAHRALVRRGVRIAGSRAVERDGCWYDFDDAGAYAVAGPPAPTSVSRRFASAAAVRAAALRGQGERAEPPSPGKAAAHAAQAAGGAGDEALALPPSVEGRPLARIGVRALPWAPASLVVPDTVRTVERDNACRGTKHLVLPEGLEVVGAHCFCSRILEGPVYVPASVRSVGEGCFEYAVCRLARTGTIVHVSADQLLTCFLDDPPDGVPFDFARYDALLLSGKSLPDRLGALLHRLSAPYRLDGEVRAALVARLRDQERAAQERVAREGDAGMVRALVEAGFIDERTFDRQIELLRACNRTDCVAYLMEWHRGQGGGKARPSRERFAL
;
A
#
# COMPACT_ATOMS: atom_id res chain seq x y z
N MET A 1 -11.48 -41.13 -38.38
CA MET A 1 -10.82 -40.04 -37.65
C MET A 1 -11.78 -39.57 -36.57
N ALA A 2 -11.45 -39.83 -35.31
CA ALA A 2 -12.25 -39.38 -34.17
C ALA A 2 -12.09 -37.85 -34.05
N GLY A 3 -13.18 -37.13 -33.80
CA GLY A 3 -13.13 -35.68 -33.56
C GLY A 3 -12.25 -35.39 -32.35
N ASN A 4 -11.40 -34.36 -32.45
CA ASN A 4 -10.52 -33.96 -31.36
C ASN A 4 -11.38 -33.33 -30.25
N PRO A 5 -11.39 -33.84 -29.01
CA PRO A 5 -12.23 -33.29 -27.95
C PRO A 5 -11.81 -31.85 -27.61
N LEU A 6 -12.79 -30.96 -27.42
CA LEU A 6 -12.55 -29.57 -27.04
C LEU A 6 -11.85 -29.45 -25.68
N VAL A 7 -12.19 -30.34 -24.73
CA VAL A 7 -11.60 -30.36 -23.39
C VAL A 7 -11.29 -31.81 -23.02
N PHE A 8 -10.09 -32.06 -22.51
CA PHE A 8 -9.67 -33.36 -22.01
C PHE A 8 -8.66 -33.23 -20.88
N HIS A 9 -8.56 -34.25 -20.03
CA HIS A 9 -7.61 -34.28 -18.92
C HIS A 9 -6.25 -34.83 -19.37
N GLN A 10 -5.16 -34.09 -19.13
CA GLN A 10 -3.82 -34.57 -19.45
C GLN A 10 -2.74 -33.85 -18.63
N VAL A 11 -1.96 -34.60 -17.85
CA VAL A 11 -0.94 -34.07 -16.93
C VAL A 11 0.48 -34.51 -17.27
N GLU A 12 0.67 -35.58 -18.05
CA GLU A 12 1.98 -36.18 -18.31
C GLU A 12 2.67 -35.61 -19.55
N ALA A 13 1.92 -35.43 -20.64
CA ALA A 13 2.46 -34.95 -21.91
C ALA A 13 3.02 -33.53 -21.81
N SER A 14 4.10 -33.20 -22.53
CA SER A 14 4.66 -31.85 -22.56
C SER A 14 3.67 -30.85 -23.20
N ILE A 15 3.76 -29.58 -22.80
CA ILE A 15 2.89 -28.52 -23.33
C ILE A 15 3.07 -28.39 -24.85
N ASP A 16 4.32 -28.41 -25.34
CA ASP A 16 4.60 -28.27 -26.78
C ASP A 16 4.00 -29.41 -27.60
N CYS A 17 4.08 -30.65 -27.11
CA CYS A 17 3.45 -31.80 -27.75
C CYS A 17 1.92 -31.65 -27.84
N LEU A 18 1.29 -31.17 -26.76
CA LEU A 18 -0.15 -30.90 -26.73
C LEU A 18 -0.55 -29.79 -27.70
N VAL A 19 0.24 -28.72 -27.78
CA VAL A 19 0.04 -27.63 -28.73
C VAL A 19 0.13 -28.16 -30.16
N GLU A 20 1.19 -28.90 -30.51
CA GLU A 20 1.32 -29.49 -31.85
C GLU A 20 0.16 -30.42 -32.21
N GLN A 21 -0.28 -31.26 -31.27
CA GLN A 21 -1.38 -32.20 -31.49
C GLN A 21 -2.71 -31.49 -31.74
N THR A 22 -2.97 -30.41 -31.00
CA THR A 22 -4.22 -29.64 -31.09
C THR A 22 -4.26 -28.75 -32.33
N ILE A 23 -3.12 -28.16 -32.73
CA ILE A 23 -3.01 -27.38 -33.97
C ILE A 23 -3.16 -28.27 -35.22
N LYS A 24 -2.59 -29.49 -35.22
CA LYS A 24 -2.70 -30.42 -36.36
C LYS A 24 -4.15 -30.83 -36.65
N ASN A 25 -5.01 -30.85 -35.64
CA ASN A 25 -6.42 -31.24 -35.77
C ASN A 25 -7.29 -30.22 -35.03
N PRO A 26 -7.51 -29.02 -35.62
CA PRO A 26 -8.27 -27.98 -34.97
C PRO A 26 -9.73 -28.42 -34.80
N PRO A 27 -10.32 -28.24 -33.62
CA PRO A 27 -11.68 -28.70 -33.37
C PRO A 27 -12.69 -27.87 -34.17
N GLN A 28 -13.59 -28.58 -34.83
CA GLN A 28 -14.74 -28.04 -35.55
C GLN A 28 -16.01 -28.43 -34.82
N LEU A 29 -16.88 -27.45 -34.57
CA LEU A 29 -18.13 -27.63 -33.84
C LEU A 29 -19.32 -27.52 -34.81
N ASP A 30 -20.34 -28.35 -34.64
CA ASP A 30 -21.61 -28.18 -35.34
C ASP A 30 -22.44 -27.07 -34.65
N ALA A 31 -23.20 -26.26 -35.39
CA ALA A 31 -24.03 -25.20 -34.79
C ALA A 31 -25.13 -25.73 -33.85
N ARG A 32 -25.45 -27.02 -33.91
CA ARG A 32 -26.38 -27.68 -32.96
C ARG A 32 -25.78 -27.89 -31.58
N ASP A 33 -24.45 -27.87 -31.47
CA ASP A 33 -23.69 -28.08 -30.23
C ASP A 33 -23.26 -26.76 -29.60
N ALA A 34 -23.19 -25.69 -30.41
CA ALA A 34 -23.01 -24.32 -29.96
C ALA A 34 -24.35 -23.60 -29.72
N LYS A 35 -24.44 -22.80 -28.66
CA LYS A 35 -25.51 -21.82 -28.50
C LYS A 35 -25.18 -20.60 -29.35
N VAL A 36 -25.79 -20.49 -30.53
CA VAL A 36 -25.61 -19.32 -31.41
C VAL A 36 -26.57 -18.21 -30.97
N VAL A 37 -26.03 -17.09 -30.50
CA VAL A 37 -26.79 -15.91 -30.09
C VAL A 37 -26.74 -14.88 -31.20
N ARG A 38 -27.91 -14.39 -31.65
CA ARG A 38 -27.98 -13.25 -32.56
C ARG A 38 -27.64 -11.98 -31.80
N ALA A 39 -26.75 -11.16 -32.36
CA ALA A 39 -26.52 -9.83 -31.82
C ALA A 39 -27.85 -9.07 -31.75
N ALA A 40 -28.05 -8.26 -30.71
CA ALA A 40 -29.11 -7.25 -30.73
C ALA A 40 -28.79 -6.31 -31.90
N GLN A 41 -29.53 -6.47 -33.00
CA GLN A 41 -29.43 -5.54 -34.12
C GLN A 41 -30.09 -4.24 -33.65
N ALA A 42 -29.33 -3.14 -33.64
CA ALA A 42 -29.95 -1.81 -33.64
C ALA A 42 -30.91 -1.80 -34.84
N ARG A 43 -32.18 -1.50 -34.60
CA ARG A 43 -33.15 -1.41 -35.70
C ARG A 43 -32.71 -0.26 -36.60
N GLU A 44 -32.87 -0.42 -37.91
CA GLU A 44 -32.57 0.63 -38.89
C GLU A 44 -33.35 1.90 -38.51
N GLY A 45 -32.64 2.94 -38.05
CA GLY A 45 -33.21 4.17 -37.48
C GLY A 45 -32.91 4.42 -35.99
N GLU A 46 -32.40 3.45 -35.23
CA GLU A 46 -31.92 3.67 -33.86
C GLU A 46 -30.48 4.22 -33.87
N VAL A 47 -30.38 5.54 -33.77
CA VAL A 47 -29.11 6.23 -33.51
C VAL A 47 -28.74 6.00 -32.04
N TRP A 48 -27.81 5.10 -31.76
CA TRP A 48 -27.10 5.07 -30.48
C TRP A 48 -26.10 6.23 -30.44
N SER A 49 -26.60 7.44 -30.35
CA SER A 49 -25.82 8.56 -29.83
C SER A 49 -25.76 8.39 -28.31
N PRO A 50 -24.59 8.48 -27.66
CA PRO A 50 -24.56 8.78 -26.23
C PRO A 50 -25.02 10.23 -26.10
N GLN A 51 -26.33 10.46 -26.15
CA GLN A 51 -26.91 11.70 -25.65
C GLN A 51 -26.76 11.61 -24.14
N LEU A 52 -25.61 12.06 -23.66
CA LEU A 52 -25.56 12.69 -22.34
C LEU A 52 -26.70 13.71 -22.35
N LEU A 53 -27.70 13.49 -21.49
CA LEU A 53 -28.69 14.51 -21.20
C LEU A 53 -27.92 15.80 -20.85
N PRO A 54 -28.38 16.98 -21.31
CA PRO A 54 -27.73 18.22 -20.97
C PRO A 54 -27.55 18.31 -19.46
N TYR A 55 -26.35 18.69 -19.02
CA TYR A 55 -26.01 18.90 -17.63
C TYR A 55 -26.98 19.94 -17.03
N GLU A 56 -27.97 19.50 -16.27
CA GLU A 56 -28.76 20.38 -15.41
C GLU A 56 -28.02 20.53 -14.08
N SER A 57 -27.61 21.76 -13.79
CA SER A 57 -27.00 22.14 -12.53
C SER A 57 -27.95 21.81 -11.36
N TRP A 58 -27.46 21.04 -10.39
CA TRP A 58 -28.17 20.75 -9.15
C TRP A 58 -28.39 22.05 -8.34
N ALA A 59 -29.51 22.72 -8.55
CA ALA A 59 -29.97 23.79 -7.68
C ALA A 59 -30.71 23.15 -6.50
N ALA A 60 -30.09 23.16 -5.33
CA ALA A 60 -30.72 22.72 -4.09
C ALA A 60 -31.98 23.56 -3.83
N ARG A 61 -33.16 22.94 -3.93
CA ARG A 61 -34.38 23.48 -3.33
C ARG A 61 -34.37 23.12 -1.85
N GLN A 62 -34.29 24.15 -1.02
CA GLN A 62 -34.64 24.11 0.39
C GLN A 62 -36.14 23.82 0.54
N GLY A 63 -36.50 22.91 1.45
CA GLY A 63 -37.88 22.74 1.90
C GLY A 63 -38.30 21.27 2.02
N ASP A 64 -38.53 20.85 3.26
CA ASP A 64 -39.37 19.71 3.70
C ASP A 64 -38.68 18.34 3.72
N ALA A 65 -38.13 17.95 4.87
CA ALA A 65 -38.80 17.17 5.95
C ALA A 65 -38.57 15.67 5.75
N GLU A 66 -37.52 15.14 6.39
CA GLU A 66 -37.61 14.28 7.58
C GLU A 66 -37.71 12.78 7.24
N THR A 67 -36.91 12.02 7.98
CA THR A 67 -36.83 10.55 8.07
C THR A 67 -36.15 9.74 6.95
N GLU A 68 -35.13 9.02 7.40
CA GLU A 68 -34.52 7.78 6.90
C GLU A 68 -33.30 7.83 5.94
N ALA A 69 -32.26 7.15 6.45
CA ALA A 69 -31.12 6.53 5.79
C ALA A 69 -30.05 7.44 5.14
N GLY A 70 -28.99 7.70 5.92
CA GLY A 70 -27.70 8.11 5.38
C GLY A 70 -27.05 6.98 4.57
N GLY A 71 -27.08 7.11 3.26
CA GLY A 71 -26.18 6.41 2.34
C GLY A 71 -24.99 7.29 2.02
N THR A 72 -23.83 6.98 2.60
CA THR A 72 -22.54 7.50 2.12
C THR A 72 -21.78 6.37 1.43
N ASP A 73 -21.63 6.61 0.14
CA ASP A 73 -20.49 6.35 -0.74
C ASP A 73 -19.22 5.72 -0.12
N GLY A 74 -18.66 4.77 -0.87
CA GLY A 74 -17.24 4.42 -0.82
C GLY A 74 -16.77 3.51 0.33
N ASP A 75 -17.16 2.24 0.31
CA ASP A 75 -16.35 1.16 0.88
C ASP A 75 -16.87 -0.21 0.39
N LEU A 76 -16.19 -0.81 -0.58
CA LEU A 76 -16.44 -2.20 -1.00
C LEU A 76 -15.17 -3.03 -0.87
N LEU A 77 -14.65 -3.10 0.35
CA LEU A 77 -13.89 -4.26 0.84
C LEU A 77 -14.16 -4.45 2.34
N VAL A 78 -14.96 -5.47 2.65
CA VAL A 78 -14.86 -6.44 3.78
C VAL A 78 -16.27 -6.92 4.13
N VAL A 79 -16.66 -8.05 3.52
CA VAL A 79 -17.50 -9.07 4.14
C VAL A 79 -16.85 -10.38 3.69
N GLY A 80 -15.95 -10.98 4.47
CA GLY A 80 -16.26 -11.49 5.80
C GLY A 80 -17.10 -12.74 5.60
N ALA A 81 -16.46 -13.91 5.68
CA ALA A 81 -17.09 -15.21 5.55
C ALA A 81 -18.43 -15.26 6.28
N LEU A 82 -19.53 -15.42 5.53
CA LEU A 82 -20.82 -16.00 5.92
C LEU A 82 -21.70 -15.99 4.66
N GLY A 83 -22.14 -17.17 4.22
CA GLY A 83 -22.97 -17.33 3.01
C GLY A 83 -22.38 -18.25 1.94
N MET A 84 -21.65 -19.31 2.32
CA MET A 84 -21.45 -20.45 1.42
C MET A 84 -22.80 -21.14 1.26
N GLY A 85 -23.57 -20.74 0.26
CA GLY A 85 -24.82 -21.39 -0.15
C GLY A 85 -24.56 -22.77 -0.76
N ILE A 86 -23.97 -23.67 0.02
CA ILE A 86 -23.73 -25.07 -0.30
C ILE A 86 -24.61 -25.86 0.65
N SER A 87 -25.49 -26.69 0.08
CA SER A 87 -26.36 -27.56 0.87
C SER A 87 -25.56 -28.62 1.64
N ASP A 88 -26.08 -29.10 2.76
CA ASP A 88 -25.41 -30.16 3.54
C ASP A 88 -25.15 -31.43 2.71
N ALA A 89 -26.01 -31.69 1.71
CA ALA A 89 -25.83 -32.77 0.74
C ALA A 89 -24.61 -32.57 -0.18
N GLU A 90 -24.35 -31.33 -0.63
CA GLU A 90 -23.19 -30.99 -1.46
C GLU A 90 -21.88 -31.03 -0.65
N ARG A 91 -21.93 -30.67 0.64
CA ARG A 91 -20.81 -30.81 1.57
C ARG A 91 -20.45 -32.28 1.82
N GLU A 92 -21.44 -33.14 2.00
CA GLU A 92 -21.23 -34.58 2.24
C GLU A 92 -20.77 -35.33 0.96
N ALA A 93 -21.23 -34.89 -0.21
CA ALA A 93 -20.72 -35.37 -1.50
C ALA A 93 -19.25 -34.99 -1.74
N LEU A 94 -18.83 -33.80 -1.32
CA LEU A 94 -17.42 -33.35 -1.38
C LEU A 94 -16.51 -34.18 -0.45
N LEU A 95 -16.98 -34.49 0.76
CA LEU A 95 -16.25 -35.34 1.70
C LEU A 95 -16.14 -36.79 1.22
N THR A 96 -17.19 -37.30 0.58
CA THR A 96 -17.20 -38.66 0.00
C THR A 96 -16.27 -38.77 -1.22
N ARG A 97 -16.09 -37.69 -1.99
CA ARG A 97 -15.14 -37.63 -3.12
C ARG A 97 -13.67 -37.64 -2.68
N ALA A 98 -13.34 -36.95 -1.59
CA ALA A 98 -11.99 -36.97 -1.03
C ALA A 98 -11.53 -38.39 -0.63
N ALA A 99 -12.48 -39.27 -0.26
CA ALA A 99 -12.20 -40.66 0.09
C ALA A 99 -12.01 -41.61 -1.11
N ARG A 100 -12.38 -41.22 -2.34
CA ARG A 100 -12.33 -42.08 -3.54
C ARG A 100 -11.08 -41.89 -4.41
N HIS A 101 -10.20 -40.94 -4.10
CA HIS A 101 -8.92 -40.73 -4.81
C HIS A 101 -7.85 -41.82 -4.57
N ALA A 102 -8.24 -43.02 -4.12
CA ALA A 102 -7.31 -44.12 -3.83
C ALA A 102 -7.38 -45.32 -4.79
N ALA A 103 -8.12 -45.26 -5.91
CA ALA A 103 -8.08 -46.35 -6.90
C ALA A 103 -8.32 -45.84 -8.33
N GLY A 104 -7.29 -45.97 -9.17
CA GLY A 104 -7.38 -45.70 -10.60
C GLY A 104 -8.06 -46.83 -11.38
N SER A 105 -8.55 -46.52 -12.58
CA SER A 105 -8.75 -47.50 -13.65
C SER A 105 -8.96 -46.83 -15.00
N ALA A 106 -8.59 -47.59 -16.02
CA ALA A 106 -8.29 -47.27 -17.39
C ALA A 106 -9.49 -46.93 -18.29
N ALA A 107 -9.15 -46.31 -19.43
CA ALA A 107 -10.02 -45.89 -20.51
C ALA A 107 -10.63 -47.08 -21.30
N VAL A 108 -11.85 -46.88 -21.80
CA VAL A 108 -12.51 -47.72 -22.81
C VAL A 108 -12.98 -46.80 -23.97
N PRO A 109 -12.76 -47.17 -25.25
CA PRO A 109 -13.05 -46.30 -26.38
C PRO A 109 -14.45 -46.54 -26.96
N ALA A 110 -15.18 -45.49 -27.36
CA ALA A 110 -16.32 -45.63 -28.26
C ALA A 110 -16.67 -44.35 -29.06
N ALA A 111 -16.79 -44.57 -30.37
CA ALA A 111 -17.69 -43.96 -31.36
C ALA A 111 -17.61 -42.43 -31.70
N ARG A 112 -17.47 -42.17 -33.01
CA ARG A 112 -17.68 -40.92 -33.78
C ARG A 112 -18.26 -39.76 -32.95
N GLY A 113 -17.40 -38.77 -32.67
CA GLY A 113 -17.65 -37.66 -31.73
C GLY A 113 -18.92 -36.87 -32.01
N ARG A 114 -19.99 -37.25 -31.31
CA ARG A 114 -21.04 -36.32 -30.89
C ARG A 114 -20.55 -35.65 -29.62
N MET A 115 -20.85 -34.36 -29.44
CA MET A 115 -20.86 -33.80 -28.10
C MET A 115 -21.92 -34.56 -27.29
N GLU A 116 -21.60 -35.00 -26.06
CA GLU A 116 -22.60 -35.64 -25.20
C GLU A 116 -23.79 -34.68 -25.01
N ASP A 117 -25.03 -35.18 -25.01
CA ASP A 117 -26.23 -34.31 -25.01
C ASP A 117 -26.27 -33.32 -23.82
N GLY A 118 -25.57 -33.62 -22.71
CA GLY A 118 -25.42 -32.72 -21.55
C GLY A 118 -24.50 -31.51 -21.76
N LEU A 119 -23.68 -31.49 -22.80
CA LEU A 119 -22.73 -30.41 -23.10
C LEU A 119 -23.26 -29.40 -24.14
N ARG A 120 -24.44 -29.64 -24.73
CA ARG A 120 -25.03 -28.69 -25.69
C ARG A 120 -25.23 -27.31 -25.05
N GLY A 121 -24.76 -26.27 -25.75
CA GLY A 121 -24.81 -24.91 -25.27
C GLY A 121 -23.79 -24.55 -24.18
N ALA A 122 -22.84 -25.45 -23.87
CA ALA A 122 -21.67 -25.12 -23.06
C ALA A 122 -20.72 -24.15 -23.78
N VAL A 123 -20.78 -24.12 -25.12
CA VAL A 123 -20.09 -23.12 -25.94
C VAL A 123 -21.13 -22.16 -26.50
N GLU A 124 -20.96 -20.87 -26.26
CA GLU A 124 -21.80 -19.80 -26.77
C GLU A 124 -21.00 -18.93 -27.74
N VAL A 125 -21.55 -18.74 -28.95
CA VAL A 125 -20.98 -17.88 -29.97
C VAL A 125 -21.99 -16.84 -30.41
N ARG A 126 -21.50 -15.65 -30.71
CA ARG A 126 -22.27 -14.54 -31.27
C ARG A 126 -21.81 -14.26 -32.69
N GLN A 127 -22.74 -13.97 -33.59
CA GLN A 127 -22.40 -13.55 -34.95
C GLN A 127 -21.63 -12.22 -34.92
N ASP A 128 -20.52 -12.16 -35.64
CA ASP A 128 -19.64 -11.01 -35.83
C ASP A 128 -19.46 -10.74 -37.34
N VAL A 129 -18.88 -9.61 -37.72
CA VAL A 129 -18.80 -9.18 -39.13
C VAL A 129 -18.06 -10.20 -40.01
N ASP A 130 -16.97 -10.77 -39.48
CA ASP A 130 -16.05 -11.64 -40.23
C ASP A 130 -16.15 -13.12 -39.80
N GLY A 131 -17.14 -13.49 -38.98
CA GLY A 131 -17.31 -14.85 -38.47
C GLY A 131 -18.06 -14.90 -37.14
N TYR A 132 -17.59 -15.72 -36.21
CA TYR A 132 -18.14 -15.84 -34.87
C TYR A 132 -17.22 -15.22 -33.80
N ALA A 133 -17.84 -14.59 -32.80
CA ALA A 133 -17.20 -14.21 -31.56
C ALA A 133 -17.58 -15.20 -30.45
N LEU A 134 -16.60 -15.82 -29.79
CA LEU A 134 -16.82 -16.64 -28.61
C LEU A 134 -17.28 -15.74 -27.44
N SER A 135 -18.50 -15.95 -26.96
CA SER A 135 -19.13 -15.16 -25.88
C SER A 135 -19.36 -15.96 -24.60
N GLY A 136 -19.18 -17.28 -24.63
CA GLY A 136 -19.24 -18.11 -23.44
C GLY A 136 -18.60 -19.48 -23.63
N PHE A 137 -17.84 -19.95 -22.64
CA PHE A 137 -17.28 -21.29 -22.61
C PHE A 137 -17.39 -21.86 -21.19
N ASP A 138 -18.37 -22.74 -20.97
CA ASP A 138 -18.72 -23.35 -19.68
C ASP A 138 -17.77 -24.50 -19.32
N LEU A 139 -16.59 -24.14 -18.83
CA LEU A 139 -15.57 -25.10 -18.38
C LEU A 139 -16.05 -25.98 -17.24
N ARG A 140 -17.00 -25.53 -16.42
CA ARG A 140 -17.54 -26.35 -15.32
C ARG A 140 -18.30 -27.55 -15.86
N ARG A 141 -19.11 -27.38 -16.91
CA ARG A 141 -19.79 -28.51 -17.57
C ARG A 141 -18.79 -29.45 -18.24
N PHE A 142 -17.77 -28.92 -18.91
CA PHE A 142 -16.73 -29.74 -19.50
C PHE A 142 -15.93 -30.53 -18.44
N ALA A 143 -15.57 -29.90 -17.32
CA ALA A 143 -14.91 -30.57 -16.20
C ALA A 143 -15.76 -31.71 -15.62
N GLN A 144 -17.08 -31.49 -15.48
CA GLN A 144 -18.01 -32.53 -15.04
C GLN A 144 -18.07 -33.71 -16.01
N ALA A 145 -18.11 -33.47 -17.32
CA ALA A 145 -18.13 -34.50 -18.34
C ALA A 145 -16.80 -35.29 -18.41
N VAL A 146 -15.67 -34.59 -18.29
CA VAL A 146 -14.34 -35.22 -18.23
C VAL A 146 -14.11 -35.98 -16.92
N GLY A 147 -14.83 -35.62 -15.85
CA GLY A 147 -14.66 -36.20 -14.52
C GLY A 147 -13.44 -35.68 -13.75
N SER A 148 -12.85 -34.57 -14.20
CA SER A 148 -11.72 -33.89 -13.55
C SER A 148 -11.94 -32.37 -13.59
N ASP A 149 -11.64 -31.71 -12.48
CA ASP A 149 -11.73 -30.25 -12.31
C ASP A 149 -10.36 -29.57 -12.33
N ASP A 150 -9.25 -30.30 -12.45
CA ASP A 150 -7.90 -29.76 -12.62
C ASP A 150 -7.16 -30.50 -13.76
N GLY A 151 -6.01 -29.97 -14.19
CA GLY A 151 -5.18 -30.61 -15.20
C GLY A 151 -5.77 -30.65 -16.61
N LEU A 152 -6.76 -29.78 -16.89
CA LEU A 152 -7.48 -29.80 -18.16
C LEU A 152 -6.71 -29.10 -19.28
N VAL A 153 -6.76 -29.69 -20.47
CA VAL A 153 -6.33 -29.08 -21.73
C VAL A 153 -7.59 -28.64 -22.47
N VAL A 154 -7.66 -27.35 -22.80
CA VAL A 154 -8.80 -26.69 -23.44
C VAL A 154 -8.37 -26.21 -24.81
N THR A 155 -9.02 -26.68 -25.86
CA THR A 155 -8.81 -26.22 -27.24
C THR A 155 -10.09 -25.54 -27.70
N LEU A 156 -10.00 -24.25 -28.05
CA LEU A 156 -11.20 -23.51 -28.49
C LEU A 156 -11.59 -23.92 -29.91
N PRO A 157 -12.90 -23.93 -30.24
CA PRO A 157 -13.36 -24.29 -31.57
C PRO A 157 -12.82 -23.29 -32.59
N ALA A 158 -12.18 -23.80 -33.64
CA ALA A 158 -11.69 -22.97 -34.73
C ALA A 158 -12.84 -22.54 -35.65
N PHE A 159 -13.83 -23.43 -35.82
CA PHE A 159 -14.98 -23.24 -36.71
C PHE A 159 -16.28 -23.70 -36.05
N VAL A 160 -17.39 -23.03 -36.38
CA VAL A 160 -18.76 -23.46 -36.10
C VAL A 160 -19.51 -23.54 -37.43
N ASP A 161 -19.97 -24.73 -37.84
CA ASP A 161 -20.57 -25.00 -39.16
C ASP A 161 -19.72 -24.47 -40.34
N GLY A 162 -18.39 -24.57 -40.23
CA GLY A 162 -17.45 -24.10 -41.25
C GLY A 162 -17.18 -22.59 -41.24
N VAL A 163 -17.88 -21.81 -40.40
CA VAL A 163 -17.62 -20.38 -40.19
C VAL A 163 -16.55 -20.21 -39.10
N PRO A 164 -15.49 -19.42 -39.33
CA PRO A 164 -14.40 -19.27 -38.36
C PRO A 164 -14.83 -18.52 -37.10
N VAL A 165 -14.26 -18.91 -35.96
CA VAL A 165 -14.30 -18.13 -34.73
C VAL A 165 -13.15 -17.13 -34.75
N VAL A 166 -13.47 -15.86 -34.98
CA VAL A 166 -12.49 -14.79 -35.23
C VAL A 166 -12.22 -13.91 -34.01
N ARG A 167 -13.07 -13.98 -32.98
CA ARG A 167 -12.95 -13.13 -31.79
C ARG A 167 -13.21 -13.90 -30.49
N ILE A 168 -12.50 -13.54 -29.43
CA ILE A 168 -12.82 -13.91 -28.05
C ILE A 168 -13.33 -12.67 -27.32
N ALA A 169 -14.57 -12.70 -26.85
CA ALA A 169 -15.18 -11.61 -26.08
C ALA A 169 -14.70 -11.60 -24.62
N ALA A 170 -14.85 -10.48 -23.93
CA ALA A 170 -14.38 -10.32 -22.55
C ALA A 170 -15.12 -11.26 -21.58
N GLU A 171 -16.38 -11.56 -21.88
CA GLU A 171 -17.27 -12.42 -21.12
C GLU A 171 -17.10 -13.93 -21.42
N ALA A 172 -16.27 -14.30 -22.42
CA ALA A 172 -16.12 -15.68 -22.88
C ALA A 172 -15.79 -16.66 -21.74
N PHE A 173 -14.95 -16.23 -20.79
CA PHE A 173 -14.57 -17.00 -19.60
C PHE A 173 -15.03 -16.30 -18.32
N ALA A 174 -16.26 -15.75 -18.32
CA ALA A 174 -16.83 -15.14 -17.13
C ALA A 174 -16.75 -16.08 -15.90
N ARG A 175 -16.51 -15.53 -14.71
CA ARG A 175 -16.26 -16.29 -13.47
C ARG A 175 -17.25 -17.43 -13.24
N ARG A 176 -18.56 -17.21 -13.48
CA ARG A 176 -19.62 -18.22 -13.32
C ARG A 176 -19.42 -19.50 -14.16
N LEU A 177 -18.71 -19.39 -15.29
CA LEU A 177 -18.46 -20.45 -16.27
C LEU A 177 -17.20 -21.26 -15.98
N VAL A 178 -16.23 -20.68 -15.27
CA VAL A 178 -14.86 -21.24 -15.14
C VAL A 178 -14.38 -21.44 -13.71
N GLN A 179 -15.11 -20.90 -12.72
CA GLN A 179 -14.72 -21.00 -11.32
C GLN A 179 -14.63 -22.45 -10.85
N GLY A 180 -13.55 -22.75 -10.13
CA GLY A 180 -13.27 -24.07 -9.57
C GLY A 180 -12.60 -25.03 -10.56
N VAL A 181 -12.28 -24.58 -11.78
CA VAL A 181 -11.68 -25.42 -12.83
C VAL A 181 -10.25 -24.98 -13.11
N GLY A 182 -9.28 -25.86 -12.85
CA GLY A 182 -7.87 -25.72 -13.16
C GLY A 182 -7.57 -26.11 -14.60
N VAL A 183 -7.12 -25.15 -15.40
CA VAL A 183 -6.71 -25.36 -16.79
C VAL A 183 -5.19 -25.39 -16.85
N ARG A 184 -4.64 -26.50 -17.33
CA ARG A 184 -3.20 -26.64 -17.56
C ARG A 184 -2.78 -25.88 -18.81
N LEU A 185 -3.52 -26.04 -19.90
CA LEU A 185 -3.24 -25.43 -21.20
C LEU A 185 -4.55 -24.97 -21.85
N LEU A 186 -4.60 -23.71 -22.26
CA LEU A 186 -5.61 -23.17 -23.18
C LEU A 186 -4.96 -22.94 -24.55
N VAL A 187 -5.54 -23.50 -25.61
CA VAL A 187 -5.09 -23.32 -27.00
C VAL A 187 -6.10 -22.43 -27.73
N VAL A 188 -5.65 -21.24 -28.11
CA VAL A 188 -6.38 -20.32 -28.98
C VAL A 188 -6.07 -20.67 -30.43
N PRO A 189 -7.06 -20.99 -31.27
CA PRO A 189 -6.84 -21.45 -32.64
C PRO A 189 -6.39 -20.32 -33.57
N ASP A 190 -5.80 -20.71 -34.70
CA ASP A 190 -5.30 -19.79 -35.74
C ASP A 190 -6.37 -18.90 -36.37
N THR A 191 -7.65 -19.26 -36.27
CA THR A 191 -8.75 -18.48 -36.81
C THR A 191 -9.07 -17.24 -35.98
N VAL A 192 -8.64 -17.18 -34.72
CA VAL A 192 -8.90 -16.05 -33.83
C VAL A 192 -7.95 -14.92 -34.16
N GLU A 193 -8.52 -13.76 -34.50
CA GLU A 193 -7.76 -12.55 -34.82
C GLU A 193 -7.73 -11.54 -33.68
N ARG A 194 -8.80 -11.51 -32.86
CA ARG A 194 -8.99 -10.48 -31.82
C ARG A 194 -9.39 -11.08 -30.47
N ILE A 195 -8.68 -10.71 -29.41
CA ILE A 195 -9.00 -11.09 -28.03
C ILE A 195 -9.29 -9.82 -27.24
N ALA A 196 -10.50 -9.72 -26.68
CA ALA A 196 -10.90 -8.57 -25.89
C ALA A 196 -10.11 -8.45 -24.58
N ALA A 197 -10.00 -7.23 -24.05
CA ALA A 197 -9.38 -7.01 -22.75
C ALA A 197 -10.10 -7.82 -21.66
N ASN A 198 -9.34 -8.33 -20.68
CA ASN A 198 -9.83 -9.14 -19.56
C ASN A 198 -10.47 -10.49 -19.93
N ALA A 199 -10.41 -10.94 -21.19
CA ALA A 199 -10.98 -12.23 -21.60
C ALA A 199 -10.50 -13.41 -20.73
N PHE A 200 -9.25 -13.39 -20.26
CA PHE A 200 -8.66 -14.46 -19.43
C PHE A 200 -8.56 -14.12 -17.94
N LEU A 201 -9.24 -13.05 -17.48
CA LEU A 201 -9.11 -12.53 -16.12
C LEU A 201 -9.55 -13.53 -15.05
N ALA A 202 -10.67 -14.22 -15.25
CA ALA A 202 -11.21 -15.18 -14.27
C ALA A 202 -10.71 -16.62 -14.49
N LEU A 203 -9.99 -16.87 -15.59
CA LEU A 203 -9.59 -18.20 -16.00
C LEU A 203 -8.38 -18.67 -15.18
N SER A 204 -8.49 -19.81 -14.49
CA SER A 204 -7.35 -20.47 -13.83
C SER A 204 -6.51 -21.28 -14.81
N ALA A 205 -6.00 -20.63 -15.87
CA ALA A 205 -5.09 -21.22 -16.86
C ALA A 205 -3.61 -20.99 -16.51
N GLY A 206 -2.85 -22.08 -16.39
CA GLY A 206 -1.41 -22.06 -16.16
C GLY A 206 -0.58 -21.76 -17.41
N HIS A 207 -1.05 -22.17 -18.58
CA HIS A 207 -0.43 -21.88 -19.86
C HIS A 207 -1.47 -21.50 -20.91
N ILE A 208 -1.20 -20.46 -21.71
CA ILE A 208 -2.07 -20.03 -22.82
C ILE A 208 -1.24 -19.98 -24.10
N HIS A 209 -1.66 -20.74 -25.11
CA HIS A 209 -1.08 -20.71 -26.45
C HIS A 209 -1.90 -19.80 -27.37
N LEU A 210 -1.24 -18.85 -28.04
CA LEU A 210 -1.85 -17.98 -29.04
C LEU A 210 -1.53 -18.46 -30.45
N GLY A 211 -2.56 -18.77 -31.24
CA GLY A 211 -2.43 -19.15 -32.64
C GLY A 211 -1.91 -18.03 -33.56
N ARG A 212 -1.56 -18.39 -34.79
CA ARG A 212 -0.88 -17.47 -35.74
C ARG A 212 -1.72 -16.27 -36.16
N GLY A 213 -3.05 -16.39 -36.12
CA GLY A 213 -3.97 -15.36 -36.61
C GLY A 213 -4.18 -14.19 -35.65
N VAL A 214 -3.76 -14.30 -34.39
CA VAL A 214 -4.02 -13.28 -33.36
C VAL A 214 -3.25 -12.01 -33.69
N ARG A 215 -3.98 -10.93 -34.00
CA ARG A 215 -3.43 -9.60 -34.37
C ARG A 215 -3.72 -8.53 -33.32
N VAL A 216 -4.82 -8.68 -32.57
CA VAL A 216 -5.21 -7.72 -31.54
C VAL A 216 -5.43 -8.46 -30.22
N LEU A 217 -4.67 -8.05 -29.20
CA LEU A 217 -4.80 -8.54 -27.84
C LEU A 217 -5.04 -7.36 -26.90
N GLY A 218 -6.26 -7.26 -26.37
CA GLY A 218 -6.55 -6.32 -25.28
C GLY A 218 -5.80 -6.71 -24.01
N GLU A 219 -5.65 -5.77 -23.08
CA GLU A 219 -4.91 -6.01 -21.83
C GLU A 219 -5.42 -7.24 -21.08
N GLN A 220 -4.49 -8.10 -20.64
CA GLN A 220 -4.78 -9.34 -19.91
C GLN A 220 -4.12 -9.30 -18.52
N PRO A 221 -4.65 -8.52 -17.57
CA PRO A 221 -4.18 -8.58 -16.19
C PRO A 221 -4.36 -10.00 -15.64
N CYS A 222 -3.37 -10.44 -14.87
CA CYS A 222 -3.37 -11.76 -14.25
C CYS A 222 -3.22 -11.59 -12.73
N ASP A 223 -4.22 -12.04 -11.97
CA ASP A 223 -4.15 -12.17 -10.52
C ASP A 223 -4.13 -13.65 -10.15
N LEU A 224 -2.96 -14.13 -9.71
CA LEU A 224 -2.76 -15.54 -9.37
C LEU A 224 -3.61 -15.98 -8.17
N ALA A 225 -3.87 -15.06 -7.23
CA ALA A 225 -4.63 -15.32 -6.02
C ALA A 225 -6.14 -15.06 -6.20
N GLY A 226 -6.51 -14.23 -7.18
CA GLY A 226 -7.89 -13.82 -7.48
C GLY A 226 -8.70 -14.82 -8.31
N VAL A 227 -8.08 -15.88 -8.81
CA VAL A 227 -8.73 -16.98 -9.54
C VAL A 227 -8.98 -18.22 -8.67
N SER A 228 -9.84 -19.12 -9.15
CA SER A 228 -10.20 -20.37 -8.46
C SER A 228 -10.16 -21.54 -9.45
N PRO A 229 -9.33 -22.58 -9.22
CA PRO A 229 -8.32 -22.67 -8.16
C PRO A 229 -7.24 -21.57 -8.25
N ARG A 230 -6.47 -21.36 -7.17
CA ARG A 230 -5.39 -20.35 -7.19
C ARG A 230 -4.29 -20.80 -8.13
N LEU A 231 -3.84 -19.91 -9.00
CA LEU A 231 -2.73 -20.18 -9.92
C LEU A 231 -1.40 -20.13 -9.17
N LYS A 232 -0.54 -21.10 -9.45
CA LYS A 232 0.86 -21.06 -9.00
C LYS A 232 1.76 -20.31 -9.97
N ARG A 233 1.38 -20.29 -11.25
CA ARG A 233 2.12 -19.67 -12.35
C ARG A 233 1.18 -19.38 -13.52
N ARG A 234 1.58 -18.43 -14.38
CA ARG A 234 1.04 -18.24 -15.72
C ARG A 234 2.16 -18.04 -16.73
N ALA A 235 2.05 -18.69 -17.87
CA ALA A 235 2.94 -18.57 -19.02
C ALA A 235 2.17 -18.49 -20.34
N PHE A 236 2.81 -17.95 -21.37
CA PHE A 236 2.30 -17.89 -22.73
C PHE A 236 3.24 -18.60 -23.71
N SER A 237 2.68 -19.21 -24.75
CA SER A 237 3.38 -19.50 -25.99
C SER A 237 2.64 -18.86 -27.17
N VAL A 238 3.36 -18.57 -28.24
CA VAL A 238 2.79 -18.01 -29.47
C VAL A 238 3.26 -18.87 -30.64
N ASP A 239 2.39 -19.11 -31.61
CA ASP A 239 2.76 -19.78 -32.85
C ASP A 239 3.91 -19.03 -33.55
N ALA A 240 4.87 -19.78 -34.11
CA ALA A 240 6.06 -19.21 -34.73
C ALA A 240 5.75 -18.35 -35.97
N GLY A 241 4.60 -18.54 -36.60
CA GLY A 241 4.13 -17.75 -37.74
C GLY A 241 3.27 -16.53 -37.36
N ASN A 242 3.19 -16.16 -36.08
CA ASN A 242 2.47 -14.95 -35.66
C ASN A 242 3.32 -13.69 -35.90
N ASP A 243 2.81 -12.76 -36.72
CA ASP A 243 3.54 -11.53 -37.09
C ASP A 243 3.48 -10.42 -36.02
N CYS A 244 2.54 -10.50 -35.06
CA CYS A 244 2.24 -9.42 -34.11
C CYS A 244 2.80 -9.69 -32.70
N PHE A 245 2.85 -10.95 -32.30
CA PHE A 245 3.22 -11.36 -30.95
C PHE A 245 4.29 -12.44 -30.97
N GLN A 246 5.08 -12.49 -29.90
CA GLN A 246 6.09 -13.52 -29.69
C GLN A 246 6.14 -13.92 -28.23
N ALA A 247 6.49 -15.18 -27.94
CA ALA A 247 6.75 -15.65 -26.60
C ALA A 247 8.21 -16.03 -26.41
N ARG A 248 8.80 -15.65 -25.28
CA ARG A 248 10.16 -16.06 -24.85
C ARG A 248 10.09 -16.45 -23.38
N ASP A 249 10.49 -17.68 -23.04
CA ASP A 249 10.48 -18.21 -21.67
C ASP A 249 9.13 -18.06 -20.93
N GLY A 250 8.02 -18.24 -21.66
CA GLY A 250 6.67 -18.07 -21.12
C GLY A 250 6.19 -16.63 -20.99
N SER A 251 7.03 -15.64 -21.32
CA SER A 251 6.68 -14.21 -21.32
C SER A 251 6.20 -13.78 -22.71
N LEU A 252 5.22 -12.88 -22.75
CA LEU A 252 4.56 -12.42 -23.97
C LEU A 252 5.06 -11.02 -24.36
N PHE A 253 5.40 -10.87 -25.64
CA PHE A 253 5.85 -9.61 -26.22
C PHE A 253 5.09 -9.28 -27.50
N SER A 254 5.16 -8.00 -27.87
CA SER A 254 4.70 -7.45 -29.16
C SER A 254 5.78 -6.51 -29.72
N ASP A 255 5.52 -5.92 -30.89
CA ASP A 255 6.40 -4.97 -31.57
C ASP A 255 7.81 -5.56 -31.80
N GLY A 256 7.88 -6.79 -32.31
CA GLY A 256 9.15 -7.49 -32.54
C GLY A 256 9.95 -7.79 -31.25
N GLY A 257 9.31 -7.72 -30.08
CA GLY A 257 9.95 -7.96 -28.78
C GLY A 257 10.22 -6.70 -27.96
N ALA A 258 10.00 -5.51 -28.53
CA ALA A 258 10.25 -4.23 -27.86
C ALA A 258 9.22 -3.93 -26.75
N THR A 259 8.01 -4.46 -26.84
CA THR A 259 6.96 -4.25 -25.84
C THR A 259 6.66 -5.53 -25.07
N LEU A 260 6.93 -5.54 -23.75
CA LEU A 260 6.57 -6.62 -22.83
C LEU A 260 5.10 -6.47 -22.40
N LEU A 261 4.27 -7.45 -22.77
CA LEU A 261 2.83 -7.49 -22.45
C LEU A 261 2.51 -8.33 -21.23
N PHE A 262 3.32 -9.36 -20.95
CA PHE A 262 3.19 -10.20 -19.77
C PHE A 262 4.54 -10.87 -19.45
N LEU A 263 4.99 -10.75 -18.21
CA LEU A 263 6.17 -11.46 -17.69
C LEU A 263 5.75 -12.73 -16.95
N SER A 264 6.31 -13.86 -17.37
CA SER A 264 6.09 -15.18 -16.77
C SER A 264 6.24 -15.13 -15.24
N SER A 265 5.20 -15.56 -14.54
CA SER A 265 5.15 -15.62 -13.06
C SER A 265 5.36 -17.07 -12.59
N PRO A 266 5.78 -17.30 -11.33
CA PRO A 266 6.11 -16.35 -10.27
C PRO A 266 7.49 -15.70 -10.42
N TYR A 267 7.74 -14.62 -9.68
CA TYR A 267 8.95 -13.81 -9.79
C TYR A 267 10.01 -14.19 -8.74
N PRO A 268 11.29 -14.32 -9.12
CA PRO A 268 12.38 -14.35 -8.15
C PRO A 268 12.51 -13.00 -7.43
N ALA A 269 13.23 -12.98 -6.30
CA ALA A 269 13.46 -11.74 -5.54
C ALA A 269 14.24 -10.68 -6.34
N ARG A 270 15.04 -11.10 -7.32
CA ARG A 270 15.74 -10.24 -8.29
C ARG A 270 15.31 -10.62 -9.69
N VAL A 271 14.74 -9.67 -10.42
CA VAL A 271 14.28 -9.85 -11.79
C VAL A 271 15.09 -8.94 -12.71
N ALA A 272 15.59 -9.48 -13.81
CA ALA A 272 16.05 -8.69 -14.94
C ALA A 272 14.94 -8.62 -15.98
N LEU A 273 14.60 -7.42 -16.44
CA LEU A 273 13.72 -7.29 -17.59
C LEU A 273 14.41 -7.89 -18.83
N PRO A 274 13.67 -8.61 -19.70
CA PRO A 274 14.25 -9.21 -20.90
C PRO A 274 14.98 -8.20 -21.78
N GLU A 275 16.06 -8.63 -22.43
CA GLU A 275 16.83 -7.78 -23.34
C GLU A 275 15.99 -7.29 -24.53
N GLY A 276 16.27 -6.06 -24.96
CA GLY A 276 15.56 -5.39 -26.06
C GLY A 276 14.19 -4.81 -25.70
N VAL A 277 13.73 -4.95 -24.45
CA VAL A 277 12.45 -4.34 -24.01
C VAL A 277 12.60 -2.83 -23.83
N GLU A 278 11.81 -2.08 -24.60
CA GLU A 278 11.70 -0.62 -24.54
C GLU A 278 10.44 -0.18 -23.78
N ARG A 279 9.38 -1.00 -23.81
CA ARG A 279 8.09 -0.69 -23.19
C ARG A 279 7.57 -1.84 -22.34
N VAL A 280 7.10 -1.54 -21.13
CA VAL A 280 6.40 -2.49 -20.26
C VAL A 280 4.93 -2.07 -20.18
N GLY A 281 4.01 -2.95 -20.59
CA GLY A 281 2.57 -2.71 -20.56
C GLY A 281 2.01 -2.58 -19.13
N ALA A 282 0.82 -2.00 -18.99
CA ALA A 282 0.17 -1.81 -17.68
C ALA A 282 -0.11 -3.14 -16.95
N ALA A 283 -0.50 -4.17 -17.71
CA ALA A 283 -0.80 -5.52 -17.24
C ALA A 283 0.40 -6.49 -17.30
N ALA A 284 1.63 -5.99 -17.53
CA ALA A 284 2.79 -6.85 -17.76
C ALA A 284 3.20 -7.69 -16.53
N PHE A 285 2.88 -7.24 -15.33
CA PHE A 285 3.23 -7.94 -14.09
C PHE A 285 1.98 -8.50 -13.44
N ALA A 286 2.05 -9.78 -13.10
CA ALA A 286 0.96 -10.49 -12.44
C ALA A 286 0.84 -10.07 -10.96
N ALA A 287 -0.39 -9.96 -10.49
CA ALA A 287 -0.75 -9.76 -9.09
C ALA A 287 -0.97 -11.11 -8.38
N GLY A 288 -1.16 -11.07 -7.06
CA GLY A 288 -1.43 -12.28 -6.27
C GLY A 288 -0.22 -13.19 -6.08
N CYS A 289 0.98 -12.72 -6.43
CA CYS A 289 2.26 -13.35 -6.13
C CYS A 289 3.21 -12.34 -5.46
N GLU A 290 4.27 -12.85 -4.82
CA GLU A 290 5.27 -12.00 -4.17
C GLU A 290 5.98 -11.13 -5.24
N PRO A 291 5.98 -9.79 -5.11
CA PRO A 291 6.68 -8.92 -6.04
C PRO A 291 8.20 -9.06 -5.90
N PRO A 292 8.98 -8.78 -6.95
CA PRO A 292 10.43 -8.76 -6.84
C PRO A 292 10.87 -7.61 -5.93
N ARG A 293 11.98 -7.82 -5.23
CA ARG A 293 12.61 -6.78 -4.40
C ARG A 293 13.49 -5.87 -5.24
N ILE A 294 14.11 -6.43 -6.28
CA ILE A 294 15.05 -5.74 -7.16
C ILE A 294 14.70 -6.02 -8.61
N VAL A 295 14.67 -4.97 -9.42
CA VAL A 295 14.38 -5.02 -10.84
C VAL A 295 15.55 -4.37 -11.59
N SER A 296 16.18 -5.07 -12.52
CA SER A 296 17.16 -4.45 -13.43
C SER A 296 16.56 -4.26 -14.82
N CYS A 297 16.92 -3.16 -15.46
CA CYS A 297 16.52 -2.87 -16.83
C CYS A 297 17.67 -2.32 -17.68
N GLY A 298 17.56 -2.48 -18.99
CA GLY A 298 18.52 -1.93 -19.94
C GLY A 298 18.35 -0.42 -20.18
N SER A 299 19.36 0.21 -20.76
CA SER A 299 19.34 1.64 -21.13
C SER A 299 18.32 1.99 -22.22
N GLY A 300 17.84 1.00 -22.98
CA GLY A 300 16.78 1.18 -23.98
C GLY A 300 15.37 1.33 -23.39
N LEU A 301 15.17 1.13 -22.08
CA LEU A 301 13.85 1.18 -21.48
C LEU A 301 13.26 2.60 -21.53
N ALA A 302 12.23 2.78 -22.34
CA ALA A 302 11.60 4.06 -22.61
C ALA A 302 10.32 4.30 -21.78
N HIS A 303 9.53 3.26 -21.51
CA HIS A 303 8.26 3.41 -20.78
C HIS A 303 7.92 2.21 -19.90
N VAL A 304 7.41 2.47 -18.70
CA VAL A 304 6.84 1.46 -17.80
C VAL A 304 5.42 1.87 -17.45
N GLY A 305 4.43 1.20 -18.02
CA GLY A 305 3.01 1.46 -17.75
C GLY A 305 2.53 0.86 -16.43
N SER A 306 3.09 -0.28 -16.03
CA SER A 306 2.71 -0.95 -14.78
C SER A 306 3.19 -0.18 -13.55
N LYS A 307 2.37 -0.16 -12.49
CA LYS A 307 2.70 0.39 -11.16
C LYS A 307 2.94 -0.69 -10.10
N ALA A 308 2.81 -1.97 -10.47
CA ALA A 308 2.83 -3.08 -9.52
C ALA A 308 4.16 -3.18 -8.74
N TRP A 309 5.26 -2.71 -9.32
CA TRP A 309 6.61 -2.83 -8.75
C TRP A 309 7.23 -1.46 -8.40
N ASP A 310 6.42 -0.43 -8.16
CA ASP A 310 6.94 0.89 -7.77
C ASP A 310 7.63 0.87 -6.39
N ASP A 311 7.28 -0.13 -5.58
CA ASP A 311 7.95 -0.44 -4.31
C ASP A 311 9.21 -1.29 -4.47
N ALA A 312 9.61 -1.75 -5.66
CA ALA A 312 10.89 -2.45 -5.83
C ALA A 312 12.07 -1.46 -5.92
N VAL A 313 13.30 -1.94 -5.74
CA VAL A 313 14.51 -1.20 -6.09
C VAL A 313 14.81 -1.41 -7.57
N TRP A 314 14.77 -0.36 -8.36
CA TRP A 314 15.04 -0.39 -9.79
C TRP A 314 16.51 -0.01 -10.07
N LEU A 315 17.28 -0.96 -10.57
CA LEU A 315 18.59 -0.74 -11.17
C LEU A 315 18.37 -0.22 -12.59
N CYS A 316 18.09 1.07 -12.70
CA CYS A 316 17.73 1.74 -13.95
C CYS A 316 18.81 2.78 -14.33
N PRO A 317 19.53 2.56 -15.45
CA PRO A 317 20.54 3.51 -15.93
C PRO A 317 19.99 4.93 -16.09
N LYS A 318 20.81 5.95 -15.79
CA LYS A 318 20.40 7.37 -15.86
C LYS A 318 20.10 7.85 -17.28
N ASP A 319 20.70 7.21 -18.27
CA ASP A 319 20.51 7.42 -19.70
C ASP A 319 19.25 6.75 -20.26
N ALA A 320 18.60 5.85 -19.49
CA ALA A 320 17.35 5.25 -19.90
C ALA A 320 16.22 6.30 -19.96
N PRO A 321 15.45 6.41 -21.06
CA PRO A 321 14.39 7.42 -21.15
C PRO A 321 13.30 7.26 -20.06
N ALA A 322 13.07 6.04 -19.58
CA ALA A 322 12.14 5.77 -18.48
C ALA A 322 12.61 6.31 -17.12
N HIS A 323 13.91 6.55 -16.92
CA HIS A 323 14.50 6.90 -15.62
C HIS A 323 13.78 8.10 -14.98
N ARG A 324 13.66 9.21 -15.71
CA ARG A 324 13.00 10.43 -15.20
C ARG A 324 11.51 10.22 -14.88
N ALA A 325 10.83 9.37 -15.65
CA ALA A 325 9.42 9.06 -15.40
C ALA A 325 9.24 8.21 -14.13
N LEU A 326 10.13 7.24 -13.91
CA LEU A 326 10.18 6.42 -12.70
C LEU A 326 10.49 7.27 -11.45
N VAL A 327 11.48 8.18 -11.52
CA VAL A 327 11.78 9.11 -10.41
C VAL A 327 10.57 9.97 -10.06
N ARG A 328 9.89 10.56 -11.05
CA ARG A 328 8.68 11.40 -10.79
C ARG A 328 7.56 10.62 -10.12
N ARG A 329 7.41 9.34 -10.45
CA ARG A 329 6.46 8.43 -9.80
C ARG A 329 6.86 8.01 -8.38
N GLY A 330 8.06 8.38 -7.93
CA GLY A 330 8.60 7.99 -6.63
C GLY A 330 9.07 6.53 -6.61
N VAL A 331 9.46 5.96 -7.76
CA VAL A 331 10.10 4.64 -7.79
C VAL A 331 11.51 4.76 -7.22
N ARG A 332 11.93 3.76 -6.46
CA ARG A 332 13.24 3.73 -5.81
C ARG A 332 14.29 3.33 -6.84
N ILE A 333 15.07 4.28 -7.33
CA ILE A 333 16.08 4.02 -8.37
C ILE A 333 17.48 4.01 -7.76
N ALA A 334 18.21 2.94 -8.03
CA ALA A 334 19.62 2.81 -7.77
C ALA A 334 20.39 2.87 -9.10
N GLY A 335 21.40 3.74 -9.16
CA GLY A 335 22.31 3.86 -10.28
C GLY A 335 23.35 2.74 -10.33
N SER A 336 24.22 2.79 -11.34
CA SER A 336 25.26 1.79 -11.57
C SER A 336 26.34 1.70 -10.48
N ARG A 337 26.45 2.72 -9.61
CA ARG A 337 27.39 2.77 -8.50
C ARG A 337 26.75 2.39 -7.16
N ALA A 338 25.48 2.00 -7.16
CA ALA A 338 24.78 1.69 -5.94
C ALA A 338 25.37 0.45 -5.27
N VAL A 339 25.46 0.51 -3.94
CA VAL A 339 26.00 -0.57 -3.11
C VAL A 339 24.92 -1.08 -2.17
N GLU A 340 24.89 -2.39 -1.99
CA GLU A 340 24.04 -3.05 -1.00
C GLU A 340 24.86 -3.37 0.25
N ARG A 341 24.38 -2.94 1.41
CA ARG A 341 25.02 -3.18 2.70
C ARG A 341 23.96 -3.34 3.78
N ASP A 342 24.06 -4.42 4.56
CA ASP A 342 23.16 -4.72 5.69
C ASP A 342 21.67 -4.71 5.29
N GLY A 343 21.37 -5.19 4.07
CA GLY A 343 20.01 -5.21 3.51
C GLY A 343 19.50 -3.86 2.98
N CYS A 344 20.29 -2.79 3.13
CA CYS A 344 19.98 -1.47 2.59
C CYS A 344 20.70 -1.24 1.26
N TRP A 345 20.12 -0.42 0.39
CA TRP A 345 20.70 0.09 -0.84
C TRP A 345 21.09 1.55 -0.68
N TYR A 346 22.31 1.87 -1.08
CA TYR A 346 22.85 3.22 -1.08
C TYR A 346 23.36 3.57 -2.47
N ASP A 347 23.16 4.81 -2.90
CA ASP A 347 23.76 5.35 -4.12
C ASP A 347 24.42 6.70 -3.80
N PHE A 348 25.06 7.31 -4.80
CA PHE A 348 25.99 8.40 -4.59
C PHE A 348 25.75 9.55 -5.57
N ASP A 349 25.72 10.76 -5.01
CA ASP A 349 25.67 12.02 -5.73
C ASP A 349 26.80 12.96 -5.26
N ASP A 350 26.71 14.23 -5.62
CA ASP A 350 27.70 15.25 -5.27
C ASP A 350 27.65 15.64 -3.78
N ALA A 351 26.51 15.44 -3.10
CA ALA A 351 26.35 15.73 -1.68
C ALA A 351 26.87 14.59 -0.78
N GLY A 352 26.93 13.36 -1.30
CA GLY A 352 27.49 12.22 -0.59
C GLY A 352 26.82 10.90 -0.96
N ALA A 353 26.72 10.01 0.02
CA ALA A 353 25.88 8.83 -0.09
C ALA A 353 24.43 9.19 0.26
N TYR A 354 23.46 8.51 -0.35
CA TYR A 354 22.06 8.57 0.04
C TYR A 354 21.43 7.18 0.07
N ALA A 355 20.50 6.95 0.99
CA ALA A 355 19.77 5.69 1.10
C ALA A 355 18.69 5.61 0.02
N VAL A 356 18.78 4.64 -0.88
CA VAL A 356 17.76 4.34 -1.91
C VAL A 356 16.67 3.44 -1.35
N ALA A 357 17.05 2.45 -0.54
CA ALA A 357 16.14 1.57 0.15
C ALA A 357 16.75 1.08 1.46
N GLY A 358 15.96 1.03 2.53
CA GLY A 358 16.28 0.36 3.77
C GLY A 358 16.08 -1.16 3.64
N PRO A 359 16.24 -1.89 4.75
CA PRO A 359 16.06 -3.33 4.75
C PRO A 359 14.65 -3.70 4.24
N PRO A 360 14.45 -4.91 3.70
CA PRO A 360 13.11 -5.39 3.36
C PRO A 360 12.33 -5.71 4.66
N ALA A 361 11.00 -5.64 4.60
CA ALA A 361 10.17 -6.04 5.73
C ALA A 361 10.43 -7.52 6.11
N PRO A 362 10.47 -7.86 7.41
CA PRO A 362 10.69 -9.24 7.85
C PRO A 362 9.50 -10.13 7.47
N THR A 363 9.81 -11.28 6.87
CA THR A 363 8.82 -12.15 6.22
C THR A 363 8.05 -13.09 7.17
N SER A 364 8.32 -13.10 8.49
CA SER A 364 7.49 -13.87 9.43
C SER A 364 7.57 -13.40 10.90
N VAL A 365 6.45 -13.60 11.61
CA VAL A 365 6.30 -13.36 13.06
C VAL A 365 7.30 -14.19 13.88
N SER A 366 7.61 -15.41 13.44
CA SER A 366 8.56 -16.31 14.13
C SER A 366 10.02 -15.83 14.06
N ARG A 367 10.41 -15.15 12.98
CA ARG A 367 11.77 -14.57 12.86
C ARG A 367 11.91 -13.30 13.71
N ARG A 368 10.81 -12.55 13.91
CA ARG A 368 10.71 -11.42 14.85
C ARG A 368 10.90 -11.88 16.31
N PHE A 369 10.39 -13.05 16.68
CA PHE A 369 10.59 -13.60 18.04
C PHE A 369 12.01 -14.16 18.27
N ALA A 370 12.61 -14.81 17.27
CA ALA A 370 13.97 -15.34 17.38
C ALA A 370 15.03 -14.23 17.55
N SER A 371 14.83 -13.08 16.88
CA SER A 371 15.72 -11.92 17.02
C SER A 371 15.55 -11.21 18.37
N ALA A 372 14.31 -11.05 18.86
CA ALA A 372 14.03 -10.50 20.20
C ALA A 372 14.59 -11.35 21.36
N ALA A 373 14.83 -12.65 21.16
CA ALA A 373 15.52 -13.53 22.11
C ALA A 373 17.05 -13.33 22.09
N ALA A 374 17.64 -13.09 20.92
CA ALA A 374 19.07 -12.81 20.77
C ALA A 374 19.48 -11.46 21.41
N VAL A 375 18.63 -10.44 21.29
CA VAL A 375 18.83 -9.11 21.92
C VAL A 375 18.92 -9.22 23.45
N ARG A 376 18.03 -10.02 24.07
CA ARG A 376 18.05 -10.26 25.53
C ARG A 376 19.32 -10.99 25.99
N ALA A 377 19.87 -11.87 25.16
CA ALA A 377 21.13 -12.56 25.46
C ALA A 377 22.36 -11.64 25.34
N ALA A 378 22.35 -10.65 24.44
CA ALA A 378 23.43 -9.67 24.28
C ALA A 378 23.42 -8.60 25.39
N ALA A 379 22.23 -8.12 25.80
CA ALA A 379 22.07 -7.15 26.88
C ALA A 379 22.58 -7.66 28.25
N LEU A 380 22.53 -8.99 28.47
CA LEU A 380 23.06 -9.64 29.69
C LEU A 380 24.60 -9.73 29.73
N ARG A 381 25.30 -9.54 28.60
CA ARG A 381 26.77 -9.66 28.51
C ARG A 381 27.53 -8.33 28.58
N GLY A 382 26.84 -7.18 28.44
CA GLY A 382 27.47 -5.86 28.31
C GLY A 382 27.63 -5.04 29.59
N GLN A 383 27.41 -5.61 30.78
CA GLN A 383 27.57 -4.87 32.04
C GLN A 383 29.04 -4.87 32.50
N GLY A 384 29.84 -3.96 31.95
CA GLY A 384 31.20 -3.74 32.41
C GLY A 384 31.86 -2.57 31.72
N GLU A 385 31.68 -1.37 32.27
CA GLU A 385 32.67 -0.28 32.42
C GLU A 385 31.98 1.10 32.50
N ARG A 386 32.33 1.86 33.55
CA ARG A 386 31.83 3.21 33.83
C ARG A 386 32.78 4.23 33.20
N ALA A 387 32.26 5.09 32.32
CA ALA A 387 32.87 6.35 31.91
C ALA A 387 31.78 7.44 31.72
N GLU A 388 32.18 8.71 31.86
CA GLU A 388 31.33 9.92 31.94
C GLU A 388 30.20 10.01 30.90
N PRO A 389 29.04 10.62 31.25
CA PRO A 389 27.86 10.61 30.39
C PRO A 389 28.05 11.53 29.17
N PRO A 390 28.01 11.00 27.93
CA PRO A 390 27.99 11.82 26.73
C PRO A 390 26.62 12.51 26.58
N SER A 391 26.58 13.58 25.77
CA SER A 391 25.34 14.30 25.47
C SER A 391 24.25 13.34 24.92
N PRO A 392 22.95 13.62 25.13
CA PRO A 392 21.86 12.68 24.82
C PRO A 392 21.91 12.11 23.39
N GLY A 393 22.33 12.91 22.41
CA GLY A 393 22.50 12.47 21.02
C GLY A 393 23.67 11.49 20.81
N LYS A 394 24.80 11.68 21.52
CA LYS A 394 25.94 10.76 21.47
C LYS A 394 25.68 9.49 22.29
N ALA A 395 24.94 9.59 23.39
CA ALA A 395 24.52 8.44 24.20
C ALA A 395 23.56 7.53 23.42
N ALA A 396 22.59 8.10 22.69
CA ALA A 396 21.67 7.35 21.83
C ALA A 396 22.38 6.74 20.62
N ALA A 397 23.31 7.48 19.99
CA ALA A 397 24.12 6.97 18.87
C ALA A 397 25.08 5.86 19.31
N HIS A 398 25.73 5.98 20.49
CA HIS A 398 26.56 4.91 21.06
C HIS A 398 25.75 3.71 21.50
N ALA A 399 24.54 3.90 22.07
CA ALA A 399 23.66 2.78 22.42
C ALA A 399 23.15 2.04 21.17
N ALA A 400 22.87 2.76 20.07
CA ALA A 400 22.47 2.18 18.79
C ALA A 400 23.65 1.51 18.04
N GLN A 401 24.85 2.07 18.11
CA GLN A 401 26.07 1.48 17.53
C GLN A 401 26.60 0.29 18.34
N ALA A 402 26.50 0.32 19.67
CA ALA A 402 26.79 -0.83 20.53
C ALA A 402 25.77 -1.96 20.37
N ALA A 403 24.55 -1.64 19.92
CA ALA A 403 23.54 -2.58 19.45
C ALA A 403 23.74 -3.01 17.97
N GLY A 404 24.92 -2.74 17.37
CA GLY A 404 25.31 -3.06 15.99
C GLY A 404 25.32 -4.55 15.61
N GLY A 405 24.61 -5.40 16.34
CA GLY A 405 24.24 -6.75 15.97
C GLY A 405 22.82 -7.06 16.42
N ALA A 406 21.93 -7.20 15.44
CA ALA A 406 20.69 -7.99 15.45
C ALA A 406 19.41 -7.42 16.12
N GLY A 407 18.43 -7.07 15.27
CA GLY A 407 17.00 -7.09 15.59
C GLY A 407 16.14 -6.30 14.61
N ASP A 408 15.05 -6.89 14.10
CA ASP A 408 14.00 -6.24 13.27
C ASP A 408 13.29 -5.03 13.95
N GLU A 409 13.69 -4.67 15.17
CA GLU A 409 13.06 -3.63 15.98
C GLU A 409 13.79 -2.28 15.95
N ALA A 410 15.07 -2.23 15.53
CA ALA A 410 15.81 -0.97 15.45
C ALA A 410 16.58 -0.85 14.14
N LEU A 411 16.39 0.27 13.42
CA LEU A 411 17.19 0.61 12.25
C LEU A 411 18.08 1.81 12.57
N ALA A 412 19.39 1.58 12.55
CA ALA A 412 20.39 2.62 12.62
C ALA A 412 21.09 2.70 11.25
N LEU A 413 20.91 3.83 10.55
CA LEU A 413 21.59 4.03 9.27
C LEU A 413 23.06 4.42 9.52
N PRO A 414 24.01 3.94 8.69
CA PRO A 414 25.42 4.24 8.86
C PRO A 414 25.68 5.73 8.61
N PRO A 415 26.56 6.39 9.39
CA PRO A 415 26.88 7.80 9.17
C PRO A 415 27.66 8.03 7.86
N SER A 416 28.32 6.99 7.33
CA SER A 416 29.05 7.02 6.06
C SER A 416 28.99 5.67 5.33
N VAL A 417 28.98 5.72 4.00
CA VAL A 417 29.02 4.55 3.10
C VAL A 417 30.15 4.76 2.10
N GLU A 418 31.03 3.76 1.94
CA GLU A 418 32.22 3.82 1.06
C GLU A 418 33.04 5.12 1.24
N GLY A 419 33.25 5.53 2.49
CA GLY A 419 34.01 6.73 2.84
C GLY A 419 33.30 8.06 2.57
N ARG A 420 32.07 8.05 2.06
CA ARG A 420 31.24 9.25 1.84
C ARG A 420 30.19 9.41 2.94
N PRO A 421 29.92 10.62 3.46
CA PRO A 421 28.88 10.84 4.46
C PRO A 421 27.49 10.51 3.90
N LEU A 422 26.64 9.92 4.73
CA LEU A 422 25.23 9.71 4.39
C LEU A 422 24.49 11.04 4.54
N ALA A 423 24.30 11.73 3.41
CA ALA A 423 23.72 13.08 3.40
C ALA A 423 22.18 13.06 3.36
N ARG A 424 21.57 12.01 2.80
CA ARG A 424 20.12 11.97 2.51
C ARG A 424 19.49 10.59 2.64
N ILE A 425 18.23 10.56 3.06
CA ILE A 425 17.33 9.40 2.93
C ILE A 425 16.38 9.67 1.75
N GLY A 426 16.37 8.77 0.77
CA GLY A 426 15.64 8.96 -0.49
C GLY A 426 14.12 8.78 -0.40
N VAL A 427 13.42 9.12 -1.48
CA VAL A 427 11.97 8.91 -1.62
C VAL A 427 11.61 7.45 -1.38
N ARG A 428 10.69 7.19 -0.45
CA ARG A 428 10.24 5.83 -0.08
C ARG A 428 11.38 4.88 0.30
N ALA A 429 12.53 5.40 0.71
CA ALA A 429 13.67 4.56 1.04
C ALA A 429 13.35 3.62 2.20
N LEU A 430 12.56 4.04 3.18
CA LEU A 430 12.14 3.26 4.33
C LEU A 430 10.68 2.80 4.17
N PRO A 431 10.38 1.80 3.33
CA PRO A 431 9.01 1.41 3.03
C PRO A 431 8.30 0.75 4.22
N TRP A 432 9.06 0.27 5.21
CA TRP A 432 8.55 -0.30 6.45
C TRP A 432 9.17 0.39 7.66
N ALA A 433 8.44 0.31 8.76
CA ALA A 433 8.73 1.04 9.96
C ALA A 433 9.42 0.15 11.01
N PRO A 434 10.71 0.34 11.30
CA PRO A 434 11.33 -0.26 12.48
C PRO A 434 10.68 0.32 13.73
N ALA A 435 10.65 -0.43 14.83
CA ALA A 435 10.09 0.07 16.10
C ALA A 435 10.91 1.27 16.64
N SER A 436 12.20 1.30 16.38
CA SER A 436 13.12 2.41 16.66
C SER A 436 13.88 2.83 15.40
N LEU A 437 13.84 4.11 15.07
CA LEU A 437 14.60 4.69 13.95
C LEU A 437 15.57 5.75 14.46
N VAL A 438 16.85 5.54 14.19
CA VAL A 438 17.93 6.50 14.51
C VAL A 438 18.52 7.02 13.21
N VAL A 439 18.30 8.30 12.94
CA VAL A 439 18.87 8.98 11.78
C VAL A 439 20.23 9.57 12.18
N PRO A 440 21.32 9.29 11.45
CA PRO A 440 22.66 9.75 11.81
C PRO A 440 22.81 11.26 11.58
N ASP A 441 23.69 11.89 12.36
CA ASP A 441 23.95 13.34 12.36
C ASP A 441 24.57 13.90 11.07
N THR A 442 24.97 13.03 10.15
CA THR A 442 25.41 13.38 8.81
C THR A 442 24.26 13.69 7.86
N VAL A 443 23.04 13.20 8.16
CA VAL A 443 21.86 13.39 7.30
C VAL A 443 21.35 14.83 7.42
N ARG A 444 21.13 15.46 6.26
CA ARG A 444 20.56 16.81 6.12
C ARG A 444 19.14 16.78 5.59
N THR A 445 18.79 15.76 4.81
CA THR A 445 17.49 15.66 4.14
C THR A 445 16.88 14.26 4.30
N VAL A 446 15.61 14.21 4.67
CA VAL A 446 14.76 13.03 4.52
C VAL A 446 13.72 13.34 3.47
N GLU A 447 13.70 12.62 2.36
CA GLU A 447 12.73 12.84 1.27
C GLU A 447 11.37 12.21 1.60
N ARG A 448 10.36 12.52 0.78
CA ARG A 448 8.96 12.13 1.01
C ARG A 448 8.68 10.63 1.05
N ASP A 449 7.52 10.28 1.61
CA ASP A 449 6.87 8.96 1.56
C ASP A 449 7.65 7.84 2.25
N ASN A 450 8.46 8.16 3.26
CA ASN A 450 9.13 7.18 4.11
C ASN A 450 8.21 6.55 5.17
N ALA A 451 6.93 6.94 5.23
CA ALA A 451 5.77 6.44 5.98
C ALA A 451 5.95 5.99 7.44
N CYS A 452 6.95 5.18 7.80
CA CYS A 452 7.36 4.80 9.17
C CYS A 452 6.19 4.51 10.14
N ARG A 453 5.08 3.93 9.66
CA ARG A 453 3.78 3.78 10.35
C ARG A 453 3.75 2.92 11.61
N GLY A 454 4.84 2.21 11.89
CA GLY A 454 5.04 1.31 13.04
C GLY A 454 6.20 1.70 13.94
N THR A 455 6.77 2.89 13.75
CA THR A 455 7.84 3.40 14.60
C THR A 455 7.27 3.92 15.92
N LYS A 456 7.85 3.46 17.02
CA LYS A 456 7.55 3.89 18.39
C LYS A 456 8.52 4.94 18.88
N HIS A 457 9.80 4.76 18.59
CA HIS A 457 10.87 5.67 19.00
C HIS A 457 11.54 6.27 17.77
N LEU A 458 11.49 7.59 17.65
CA LEU A 458 12.10 8.32 16.55
C LEU A 458 13.11 9.33 17.12
N VAL A 459 14.36 9.22 16.67
CA VAL A 459 15.43 10.16 17.03
C VAL A 459 15.90 10.89 15.77
N LEU A 460 15.60 12.19 15.72
CA LEU A 460 16.06 13.09 14.67
C LEU A 460 17.32 13.83 15.12
N PRO A 461 18.38 13.88 14.31
CA PRO A 461 19.64 14.49 14.71
C PRO A 461 19.65 16.00 14.54
N GLU A 462 20.42 16.68 15.39
CA GLU A 462 20.79 18.08 15.14
C GLU A 462 21.61 18.18 13.84
N GLY A 463 21.30 19.19 13.04
CA GLY A 463 21.82 19.36 11.69
C GLY A 463 20.88 18.85 10.60
N LEU A 464 19.81 18.10 10.92
CA LEU A 464 18.75 17.80 9.96
C LEU A 464 18.03 19.09 9.52
N GLU A 465 17.88 19.34 8.23
CA GLU A 465 17.35 20.60 7.69
C GLU A 465 15.95 20.43 7.08
N VAL A 466 15.73 19.33 6.35
CA VAL A 466 14.52 19.10 5.56
C VAL A 466 13.93 17.73 5.85
N VAL A 467 12.63 17.68 6.11
CA VAL A 467 11.85 16.46 6.24
C VAL A 467 10.69 16.49 5.26
N GLY A 468 10.62 15.52 4.36
CA GLY A 468 9.60 15.45 3.31
C GLY A 468 8.21 15.11 3.84
N ALA A 469 7.24 15.18 2.93
CA ALA A 469 5.85 14.80 3.22
C ALA A 469 5.75 13.32 3.59
N HIS A 470 4.80 12.98 4.47
CA HIS A 470 4.44 11.60 4.84
C HIS A 470 5.63 10.71 5.26
N CYS A 471 6.63 11.24 5.98
CA CYS A 471 7.78 10.43 6.41
C CYS A 471 7.54 9.64 7.70
N PHE A 472 6.93 10.24 8.73
CA PHE A 472 6.87 9.71 10.09
C PHE A 472 5.43 9.62 10.63
N CYS A 473 4.49 9.15 9.80
CA CYS A 473 3.07 9.07 10.15
C CYS A 473 2.75 7.79 10.94
N SER A 474 3.03 7.79 12.25
CA SER A 474 2.81 6.64 13.14
C SER A 474 1.86 6.97 14.30
N ARG A 475 0.89 6.07 14.53
CA ARG A 475 -0.08 6.17 15.64
C ARG A 475 0.48 5.72 16.98
N ILE A 476 1.67 5.14 16.99
CA ILE A 476 2.27 4.50 18.18
C ILE A 476 3.59 5.17 18.59
N LEU A 477 3.86 6.38 18.10
CA LEU A 477 5.01 7.17 18.54
C LEU A 477 4.86 7.50 20.03
N GLU A 478 5.91 7.18 20.80
CA GLU A 478 5.93 7.39 22.24
C GLU A 478 6.53 8.76 22.58
N GLY A 479 5.77 9.54 23.35
CA GLY A 479 6.16 10.86 23.83
C GLY A 479 6.20 11.94 22.73
N PRO A 480 6.59 13.18 23.09
CA PRO A 480 6.78 14.23 22.12
C PRO A 480 8.01 13.95 21.24
N VAL A 481 7.82 13.81 19.94
CA VAL A 481 8.92 13.73 18.96
C VAL A 481 9.68 15.05 18.98
N TYR A 482 10.98 14.99 19.25
CA TYR A 482 11.84 16.17 19.25
C TYR A 482 12.18 16.54 17.81
N VAL A 483 11.73 17.73 17.38
CA VAL A 483 12.08 18.32 16.08
C VAL A 483 13.24 19.30 16.31
N PRO A 484 14.46 18.98 15.82
CA PRO A 484 15.67 19.77 16.04
C PRO A 484 15.55 21.22 15.59
N ALA A 485 16.35 22.12 16.18
CA ALA A 485 16.29 23.54 15.85
C ALA A 485 16.85 23.85 14.45
N SER A 486 17.63 22.92 13.89
CA SER A 486 18.15 22.96 12.52
C SER A 486 17.08 22.72 11.45
N VAL A 487 15.95 22.08 11.79
CA VAL A 487 14.91 21.74 10.81
C VAL A 487 14.19 23.01 10.35
N ARG A 488 14.27 23.28 9.05
CA ARG A 488 13.71 24.46 8.39
C ARG A 488 12.49 24.14 7.54
N SER A 489 12.29 22.89 7.15
CA SER A 489 11.21 22.48 6.26
C SER A 489 10.64 21.14 6.71
N VAL A 490 9.32 21.06 6.85
CA VAL A 490 8.60 19.82 7.16
C VAL A 490 7.40 19.72 6.23
N GLY A 491 7.40 18.69 5.39
CA GLY A 491 6.33 18.44 4.44
C GLY A 491 5.01 18.03 5.11
N GLU A 492 3.94 18.15 4.34
CA GLU A 492 2.58 17.78 4.74
C GLU A 492 2.49 16.34 5.27
N GLY A 493 1.68 16.16 6.30
CA GLY A 493 1.34 14.84 6.85
C GLY A 493 2.54 14.08 7.46
N CYS A 494 3.68 14.74 7.66
CA CYS A 494 4.90 14.09 8.11
C CYS A 494 4.77 13.48 9.52
N PHE A 495 4.16 14.19 10.45
CA PHE A 495 4.00 13.79 11.85
C PHE A 495 2.54 13.55 12.25
N GLU A 496 1.70 13.08 11.32
CA GLU A 496 0.30 12.74 11.63
C GLU A 496 0.21 11.85 12.88
N TYR A 497 -0.78 12.14 13.73
CA TYR A 497 -1.03 11.47 15.02
C TYR A 497 0.06 11.66 16.10
N ALA A 498 1.15 12.38 15.81
CA ALA A 498 2.23 12.58 16.76
C ALA A 498 2.01 13.82 17.63
N VAL A 499 2.66 13.82 18.79
CA VAL A 499 2.95 15.03 19.55
C VAL A 499 4.37 15.42 19.21
N CYS A 500 4.62 16.68 18.84
CA CYS A 500 5.96 17.16 18.48
C CYS A 500 6.41 18.28 19.40
N ARG A 501 7.66 18.25 19.85
CA ARG A 501 8.33 19.37 20.54
C ARG A 501 9.24 20.07 19.54
N LEU A 502 8.90 21.30 19.18
CA LEU A 502 9.70 22.13 18.29
C LEU A 502 10.84 22.78 19.09
N ALA A 503 12.08 22.33 18.90
CA ALA A 503 13.22 22.82 19.67
C ALA A 503 13.44 24.34 19.52
N ARG A 504 13.23 24.87 18.31
CA ARG A 504 13.46 26.28 17.97
C ARG A 504 12.56 27.25 18.73
N THR A 505 11.34 26.82 19.07
CA THR A 505 10.33 27.65 19.76
C THR A 505 10.00 27.16 21.17
N GLY A 506 10.48 25.97 21.55
CA GLY A 506 10.11 25.27 22.77
C GLY A 506 8.66 24.78 22.82
N THR A 507 7.88 24.99 21.74
CA THR A 507 6.44 24.70 21.73
C THR A 507 6.17 23.22 21.49
N ILE A 508 5.20 22.67 22.22
CA ILE A 508 4.69 21.32 21.98
C ILE A 508 3.38 21.43 21.21
N VAL A 509 3.31 20.75 20.06
CA VAL A 509 2.15 20.76 19.16
C VAL A 509 1.59 19.35 19.05
N HIS A 510 0.26 19.25 18.99
CA HIS A 510 -0.44 17.98 18.81
C HIS A 510 -0.95 17.92 17.38
N VAL A 511 -0.49 16.94 16.62
CA VAL A 511 -0.73 16.88 15.17
C VAL A 511 -1.97 16.03 14.91
N SER A 512 -2.93 16.60 14.18
CA SER A 512 -4.16 15.90 13.81
C SER A 512 -3.91 14.81 12.77
N ALA A 513 -4.87 13.91 12.62
CA ALA A 513 -4.90 12.88 11.58
C ALA A 513 -5.27 13.40 10.18
N ASP A 514 -5.83 14.61 10.10
CA ASP A 514 -6.36 15.18 8.88
C ASP A 514 -5.26 15.91 8.11
N GLN A 515 -4.88 15.37 6.96
CA GLN A 515 -3.86 15.93 6.07
C GLN A 515 -4.19 17.37 5.67
N LEU A 516 -5.47 17.67 5.46
CA LEU A 516 -5.95 19.00 5.09
C LEU A 516 -5.86 20.03 6.25
N LEU A 517 -5.49 19.59 7.45
CA LEU A 517 -5.27 20.43 8.62
C LEU A 517 -3.80 20.50 9.05
N THR A 518 -2.87 20.02 8.21
CA THR A 518 -1.44 20.15 8.50
C THR A 518 -1.07 21.62 8.77
N CYS A 519 -0.38 21.84 9.88
CA CYS A 519 0.18 23.14 10.24
C CYS A 519 1.69 23.19 9.94
N PHE A 520 2.30 22.09 9.49
CA PHE A 520 3.70 22.10 9.06
C PHE A 520 3.86 22.75 7.68
N LEU A 521 4.99 23.41 7.48
CA LEU A 521 5.32 24.17 6.27
C LEU A 521 6.57 23.60 5.60
N ASP A 522 6.49 23.43 4.28
CA ASP A 522 7.59 23.00 3.41
C ASP A 522 8.51 24.17 3.02
N ASP A 523 7.98 25.39 2.91
CA ASP A 523 8.75 26.61 2.66
C ASP A 523 8.34 27.75 3.62
N PRO A 524 8.79 27.71 4.90
CA PRO A 524 8.44 28.75 5.85
C PRO A 524 9.26 30.03 5.65
N PRO A 525 8.62 31.21 5.65
CA PRO A 525 9.29 32.49 5.35
C PRO A 525 10.36 32.92 6.36
N ASP A 526 10.37 32.33 7.56
CA ASP A 526 11.26 32.67 8.69
C ASP A 526 12.07 31.45 9.21
N GLY A 527 11.99 30.33 8.49
CA GLY A 527 12.63 29.07 8.87
C GLY A 527 12.00 28.37 10.07
N VAL A 528 10.81 28.77 10.54
CA VAL A 528 10.04 27.99 11.53
C VAL A 528 9.03 27.15 10.75
N PRO A 529 9.18 25.81 10.69
CA PRO A 529 8.38 24.96 9.81
C PRO A 529 6.97 24.69 10.36
N PHE A 530 6.34 25.66 11.03
CA PHE A 530 5.03 25.50 11.65
C PHE A 530 4.20 26.80 11.65
N ASP A 531 2.98 26.71 11.13
CA ASP A 531 1.98 27.79 11.11
C ASP A 531 1.15 27.78 12.41
N PHE A 532 1.55 28.65 13.34
CA PHE A 532 0.86 28.83 14.61
C PHE A 532 -0.54 29.46 14.45
N ALA A 533 -0.76 30.31 13.46
CA ALA A 533 -2.06 30.96 13.27
C ALA A 533 -3.11 29.93 12.83
N ARG A 534 -2.73 29.04 11.88
CA ARG A 534 -3.57 27.92 11.46
C ARG A 534 -3.82 26.93 12.60
N TYR A 535 -2.79 26.66 13.42
CA TYR A 535 -2.93 25.79 14.58
C TYR A 535 -3.86 26.38 15.66
N ASP A 536 -3.76 27.68 15.93
CA ASP A 536 -4.62 28.37 16.88
C ASP A 536 -6.08 28.38 16.42
N ALA A 537 -6.32 28.62 15.12
CA ALA A 537 -7.63 28.48 14.52
C ALA A 537 -8.19 27.05 14.64
N LEU A 538 -7.33 26.03 14.48
CA LEU A 538 -7.71 24.64 14.68
C LEU A 538 -8.11 24.35 16.13
N LEU A 539 -7.37 24.85 17.12
CA LEU A 539 -7.69 24.68 18.55
C LEU A 539 -8.99 25.36 18.95
N LEU A 540 -9.30 26.51 18.36
CA LEU A 540 -10.55 27.23 18.58
C LEU A 540 -11.74 26.62 17.82
N SER A 541 -11.46 25.83 16.78
CA SER A 541 -12.46 25.12 16.00
C SER A 541 -13.08 23.94 16.76
N GLY A 542 -14.25 23.49 16.29
CA GLY A 542 -14.89 22.27 16.78
C GLY A 542 -14.22 20.97 16.30
N LYS A 543 -13.21 21.01 15.42
CA LYS A 543 -12.65 19.84 14.74
C LYS A 543 -11.87 18.90 15.65
N SER A 544 -12.12 17.59 15.54
CA SER A 544 -11.55 16.58 16.44
C SER A 544 -10.01 16.59 16.44
N LEU A 545 -9.44 16.73 17.64
CA LEU A 545 -8.01 16.54 17.92
C LEU A 545 -7.90 15.38 18.93
N PRO A 546 -7.00 14.41 18.74
CA PRO A 546 -6.89 13.23 19.60
C PRO A 546 -6.74 13.60 21.09
N ASP A 547 -5.95 14.64 21.38
CA ASP A 547 -5.74 15.16 22.72
C ASP A 547 -5.88 16.69 22.75
N ARG A 548 -7.11 17.19 22.59
CA ARG A 548 -7.39 18.64 22.60
C ARG A 548 -7.01 19.32 23.91
N LEU A 549 -7.28 18.68 25.06
CA LEU A 549 -6.97 19.25 26.36
C LEU A 549 -5.47 19.47 26.54
N GLY A 550 -4.66 18.46 26.17
CA GLY A 550 -3.21 18.57 26.18
C GLY A 550 -2.70 19.62 25.20
N ALA A 551 -3.31 19.70 24.01
CA ALA A 551 -2.98 20.69 23.01
C ALA A 551 -3.19 22.14 23.48
N LEU A 552 -4.31 22.42 24.17
CA LEU A 552 -4.59 23.74 24.77
C LEU A 552 -3.58 24.10 25.86
N LEU A 553 -3.31 23.17 26.78
CA LEU A 553 -2.34 23.37 27.87
C LEU A 553 -0.93 23.64 27.32
N HIS A 554 -0.49 22.82 26.35
CA HIS A 554 0.82 22.98 25.74
C HIS A 554 0.95 24.29 24.97
N ARG A 555 -0.10 24.69 24.23
CA ARG A 555 -0.10 25.95 23.49
C ARG A 555 -0.01 27.17 24.40
N LEU A 556 -0.68 27.15 25.56
CA LEU A 556 -0.61 28.21 26.57
C LEU A 556 0.72 28.21 27.33
N SER A 557 1.33 27.05 27.52
CA SER A 557 2.61 26.91 28.24
C SER A 557 3.81 27.51 27.51
N ALA A 558 3.76 27.55 26.18
CA ALA A 558 4.78 28.12 25.30
C ALA A 558 4.14 29.10 24.31
N PRO A 559 3.87 30.36 24.72
CA PRO A 559 3.09 31.34 23.95
C PRO A 559 3.88 31.99 22.80
N TYR A 560 4.70 31.23 22.08
CA TYR A 560 5.42 31.73 20.90
C TYR A 560 4.40 32.20 19.86
N ARG A 561 4.47 33.49 19.47
CA ARG A 561 3.53 34.15 18.54
C ARG A 561 2.05 33.93 18.89
N LEU A 562 1.74 33.84 20.18
CA LEU A 562 0.35 33.75 20.64
C LEU A 562 -0.19 35.15 20.87
N ASP A 563 -1.17 35.55 20.06
CA ASP A 563 -1.87 36.82 20.23
C ASP A 563 -2.67 36.87 21.55
N GLY A 564 -2.82 38.07 22.12
CA GLY A 564 -3.50 38.27 23.39
C GLY A 564 -4.99 37.90 23.37
N GLU A 565 -5.69 38.20 22.28
CA GLU A 565 -7.11 37.86 22.10
C GLU A 565 -7.28 36.36 21.93
N VAL A 566 -6.43 35.75 21.09
CA VAL A 566 -6.41 34.29 20.89
C VAL A 566 -6.08 33.57 22.19
N ARG A 567 -5.11 34.04 22.97
CA ARG A 567 -4.79 33.50 24.30
C ARG A 567 -6.01 33.52 25.22
N ALA A 568 -6.73 34.64 25.28
CA ALA A 568 -7.94 34.76 26.10
C ALA A 568 -9.02 33.77 25.64
N ALA A 569 -9.21 33.60 24.33
CA ALA A 569 -10.15 32.64 23.77
C ALA A 569 -9.76 31.17 24.10
N LEU A 570 -8.48 30.82 24.02
CA LEU A 570 -7.98 29.49 24.40
C LEU A 570 -8.16 29.22 25.90
N VAL A 571 -7.92 30.22 26.76
CA VAL A 571 -8.18 30.12 28.21
C VAL A 571 -9.67 29.91 28.48
N ALA A 572 -10.56 30.62 27.77
CA ALA A 572 -12.01 30.41 27.87
C ALA A 572 -12.39 28.96 27.52
N ARG A 573 -11.85 28.40 26.43
CA ARG A 573 -12.04 26.98 26.07
C ARG A 573 -11.50 26.02 27.13
N LEU A 574 -10.36 26.33 27.73
CA LEU A 574 -9.78 25.51 28.79
C LEU A 574 -10.64 25.54 30.08
N ARG A 575 -11.29 26.68 30.36
CA ARG A 575 -12.21 26.84 31.49
C ARG A 575 -13.50 26.00 31.35
N ASP A 576 -13.95 25.69 30.13
CA ASP A 576 -15.04 24.74 29.91
C ASP A 576 -14.73 23.34 30.48
N GLN A 577 -13.45 22.99 30.62
CA GLN A 577 -12.96 21.73 31.19
C GLN A 577 -12.00 21.96 32.36
N GLU A 578 -12.23 23.01 33.16
CA GLU A 578 -11.29 23.51 34.17
C GLU A 578 -10.76 22.44 35.13
N ARG A 579 -11.64 21.57 35.65
CA ARG A 579 -11.24 20.53 36.61
C ARG A 579 -10.29 19.51 35.98
N ALA A 580 -10.63 19.00 34.80
CA ALA A 580 -9.78 18.05 34.08
C ALA A 580 -8.43 18.68 33.70
N ALA A 581 -8.43 19.96 33.31
CA ALA A 581 -7.21 20.71 33.01
C ALA A 581 -6.28 20.79 34.24
N GLN A 582 -6.80 21.17 35.41
CA GLN A 582 -6.01 21.30 36.64
C GLN A 582 -5.46 19.98 37.16
N GLU A 583 -6.26 18.90 37.09
CA GLU A 583 -5.83 17.54 37.42
C GLU A 583 -4.68 17.09 36.51
N ARG A 584 -4.75 17.45 35.22
CA ARG A 584 -3.68 17.14 34.26
C ARG A 584 -2.42 17.97 34.49
N VAL A 585 -2.54 19.27 34.75
CA VAL A 585 -1.41 20.14 35.11
C VAL A 585 -0.69 19.61 36.35
N ALA A 586 -1.45 19.12 37.35
CA ALA A 586 -0.84 18.54 38.55
C ALA A 586 -0.08 17.23 38.28
N ARG A 587 -0.59 16.40 37.35
CA ARG A 587 0.00 15.11 37.00
C ARG A 587 1.22 15.23 36.10
N GLU A 588 1.15 16.08 35.07
CA GLU A 588 2.08 16.10 33.93
C GLU A 588 2.85 17.43 33.80
N GLY A 589 2.34 18.53 34.36
CA GLY A 589 2.90 19.87 34.17
C GLY A 589 4.21 20.09 34.93
N ASP A 590 5.04 21.04 34.49
CA ASP A 590 6.24 21.50 35.19
C ASP A 590 6.09 22.93 35.74
N ALA A 591 7.09 23.40 36.50
CA ALA A 591 7.06 24.75 37.07
C ALA A 591 6.93 25.83 35.98
N GLY A 592 7.49 25.60 34.79
CA GLY A 592 7.37 26.49 33.64
C GLY A 592 5.94 26.57 33.11
N MET A 593 5.28 25.43 32.95
CA MET A 593 3.87 25.34 32.56
C MET A 593 2.96 26.02 33.59
N VAL A 594 3.16 25.77 34.89
CA VAL A 594 2.37 26.40 35.95
C VAL A 594 2.52 27.92 35.91
N ARG A 595 3.77 28.42 35.79
CA ARG A 595 4.04 29.85 35.61
C ARG A 595 3.34 30.43 34.40
N ALA A 596 3.43 29.79 33.24
CA ALA A 596 2.79 30.26 32.02
C ALA A 596 1.26 30.27 32.14
N LEU A 597 0.66 29.30 32.83
CA LEU A 597 -0.79 29.25 33.07
C LEU A 597 -1.28 30.30 34.06
N VAL A 598 -0.44 30.68 35.03
CA VAL A 598 -0.68 31.83 35.91
C VAL A 598 -0.61 33.14 35.11
N GLU A 599 0.43 33.33 34.30
CA GLU A 599 0.60 34.51 33.43
C GLU A 599 -0.54 34.62 32.38
N ALA A 600 -1.06 33.49 31.90
CA ALA A 600 -2.21 33.43 31.00
C ALA A 600 -3.55 33.70 31.72
N GLY A 601 -3.59 33.73 33.06
CA GLY A 601 -4.81 33.93 33.85
C GLY A 601 -5.74 32.71 33.91
N PHE A 602 -5.23 31.51 33.60
CA PHE A 602 -5.97 30.27 33.84
C PHE A 602 -5.93 29.87 35.31
N ILE A 603 -4.75 29.94 35.93
CA ILE A 603 -4.59 29.81 37.39
C ILE A 603 -4.68 31.21 37.99
N ASP A 604 -5.74 31.43 38.76
CA ASP A 604 -6.11 32.70 39.40
C ASP A 604 -6.44 32.47 40.89
N GLU A 605 -6.74 33.54 41.63
CA GLU A 605 -7.09 33.44 43.07
C GLU A 605 -8.24 32.45 43.33
N ARG A 606 -9.22 32.37 42.43
CA ARG A 606 -10.37 31.47 42.55
C ARG A 606 -9.96 30.00 42.49
N THR A 607 -8.94 29.68 41.71
CA THR A 607 -8.52 28.31 41.41
C THR A 607 -7.24 27.89 42.13
N PHE A 608 -6.62 28.82 42.86
CA PHE A 608 -5.36 28.69 43.58
C PHE A 608 -5.35 27.53 44.59
N ASP A 609 -6.27 27.55 45.58
CA ASP A 609 -6.28 26.56 46.66
C ASP A 609 -6.43 25.14 46.11
N ARG A 610 -7.34 24.95 45.15
CA ARG A 610 -7.57 23.66 44.49
C ARG A 610 -6.32 23.18 43.74
N GLN A 611 -5.64 24.08 43.02
CA GLN A 611 -4.43 23.71 42.28
C GLN A 611 -3.28 23.31 43.22
N ILE A 612 -3.12 24.00 44.36
CA ILE A 612 -2.13 23.67 45.38
C ILE A 612 -2.37 22.28 45.97
N GLU A 613 -3.62 21.96 46.30
CA GLU A 613 -3.98 20.65 46.83
C GLU A 613 -3.67 19.54 45.82
N LEU A 614 -4.03 19.72 44.55
CA LEU A 614 -3.75 18.78 43.48
C LEU A 614 -2.23 18.59 43.28
N LEU A 615 -1.45 19.68 43.26
CA LEU A 615 0.00 19.61 43.11
C LEU A 615 0.69 18.93 44.30
N ARG A 616 0.19 19.15 45.53
CA ARG A 616 0.66 18.43 46.73
C ARG A 616 0.35 16.94 46.65
N ALA A 617 -0.84 16.58 46.22
CA ALA A 617 -1.23 15.17 46.04
C ALA A 617 -0.36 14.46 45.00
N CYS A 618 0.13 15.19 43.98
CA CYS A 618 1.06 14.69 42.98
C CYS A 618 2.55 14.89 43.32
N ASN A 619 2.89 15.29 44.56
CA ASN A 619 4.26 15.52 45.03
C ASN A 619 5.08 16.54 44.20
N ARG A 620 4.44 17.57 43.63
CA ARG A 620 5.10 18.63 42.82
C ARG A 620 5.51 19.83 43.67
N THR A 621 6.51 19.63 44.53
CA THR A 621 6.96 20.62 45.53
C THR A 621 7.51 21.91 44.91
N ASP A 622 8.16 21.81 43.76
CA ASP A 622 8.65 22.91 42.93
C ASP A 622 7.52 23.86 42.48
N CYS A 623 6.44 23.28 41.95
CA CYS A 623 5.27 24.01 41.46
C CYS A 623 4.49 24.65 42.62
N VAL A 624 4.37 23.96 43.75
CA VAL A 624 3.73 24.48 44.98
C VAL A 624 4.50 25.68 45.52
N ALA A 625 5.83 25.59 45.56
CA ALA A 625 6.68 26.68 46.03
C ALA A 625 6.49 27.95 45.19
N TYR A 626 6.51 27.81 43.86
CA TYR A 626 6.27 28.91 42.93
C TYR A 626 4.89 29.57 43.14
N LEU A 627 3.82 28.77 43.20
CA LEU A 627 2.46 29.31 43.38
C LEU A 627 2.31 30.04 44.72
N MET A 628 2.90 29.50 45.79
CA MET A 628 2.89 30.15 47.11
C MET A 628 3.63 31.48 47.11
N GLU A 629 4.75 31.58 46.40
CA GLU A 629 5.49 32.84 46.22
C GLU A 629 4.69 33.86 45.41
N TRP A 630 4.10 33.44 44.30
CA TRP A 630 3.22 34.27 43.49
C TRP A 630 2.03 34.83 44.29
N HIS A 631 1.36 33.99 45.09
CA HIS A 631 0.23 34.41 45.92
C HIS A 631 0.66 35.40 47.03
N ARG A 632 1.84 35.21 47.63
CA ARG A 632 2.41 36.19 48.58
C ARG A 632 2.72 37.53 47.92
N GLY A 633 3.19 37.51 46.66
CA GLY A 633 3.47 38.71 45.87
C GLY A 633 2.22 39.54 45.54
N GLN A 634 1.08 38.90 45.30
CA GLN A 634 -0.20 39.60 45.08
C GLN A 634 -0.80 40.18 46.38
N GLY A 635 -0.58 39.51 47.51
CA GLY A 635 -1.04 39.96 48.84
C GLY A 635 -0.26 41.14 49.46
N GLY A 636 0.87 41.55 48.87
CA GLY A 636 1.75 42.61 49.39
C GLY A 636 1.18 44.05 49.38
N GLY A 637 0.01 44.27 48.75
CA GLY A 637 -0.65 45.58 48.67
C GLY A 637 -1.60 45.93 49.82
N LYS A 638 -1.87 45.01 50.76
CA LYS A 638 -2.69 45.30 51.97
C LYS A 638 -2.06 44.70 53.21
N ALA A 639 -0.93 45.27 53.64
CA ALA A 639 -0.59 45.24 55.06
C ALA A 639 -1.62 46.09 55.82
N ARG A 640 -2.64 45.46 56.41
CA ARG A 640 -3.37 46.11 57.52
C ARG A 640 -2.39 46.22 58.69
N PRO A 641 -2.11 47.42 59.22
CA PRO A 641 -1.18 47.54 60.33
C PRO A 641 -1.79 46.86 61.56
N SER A 642 -0.97 46.00 62.17
CA SER A 642 -1.22 45.27 63.41
C SER A 642 -1.30 46.24 64.60
N ARG A 643 -2.40 46.99 64.73
CA ARG A 643 -2.61 47.89 65.88
C ARG A 643 -4.04 48.01 66.41
N GLU A 644 -4.90 47.05 66.09
CA GLU A 644 -6.25 46.93 66.71
C GLU A 644 -6.51 45.52 67.24
N ARG A 645 -5.55 44.98 68.03
CA ARG A 645 -5.78 43.74 68.79
C ARG A 645 -5.67 43.89 70.32
N PHE A 646 -5.39 45.09 70.81
CA PHE A 646 -5.39 45.37 72.25
C PHE A 646 -5.80 46.82 72.53
N ALA A 647 -7.08 47.05 72.78
CA ALA A 647 -7.59 48.05 73.72
C ALA A 647 -9.05 47.73 74.04
N LEU A 648 -9.28 47.28 75.28
CA LEU A 648 -10.53 47.43 76.02
C LEU A 648 -10.79 48.91 76.28
#